data_AF-A0A820BIG0-F1
#
_entry.id   AF-A0A820BIG0-F1
#
_cell.length_a   1.000
_cell.length_b   1.000
_cell.length_c   1.000
_cell.angle_alpha   90.00
_cell.angle_beta   90.00
_cell.angle_gamma   90.00
#
_symmetry.space_group_name_H-M   'P 1'
#
loop_
_entity.id
_entity.type
_entity.pdbx_description
1 polymer ?
#
loop_
_entity_poly.entity_id
_entity_poly.type
_entity_poly.pdbx_seq_one_letter_code
_entity_poly.pdbx_strand_id
1 'polypeptide(L)'
;NFDKAISNGISAVDISVSLLGSQRLQQISIPLNESALIDYNTELNSLANVRDYLVTFLTNLLITTSNSIILQSSSLVQLTQATNQLTRNTLMLVSNRCYELSVALNAMFAKISYEDAQSASNQLFQCASNILNAVNGPLQGRTSTLDLDYSRANMVPTDYDTDLESAWSNLNLFSDGNDFSTETIEKNRNIYYQKQLANQINSQVTEMISLLTSSLNIHLNIGQSSLINTSQSFVSLETISIQSLKDRLVKQVENAQFNIPTDFILNTTSNSSISLRSRVDPLASYGNFQNTNLSRSISLSIIDQNGNEVSFAAHQNNPIQLIIPRDPNVLIPSMYLQNVTLINSTLNNLLFNYHYINITTSLPISVHFEIHSLNTNLAYLFIYKFDQTPLLNSSTNLIDGSTLFCPFNLINDDIYRYFIDNQQTPTHQSLIFGIRELNSTEMNNYCLNSSSINMSLPITDKPFNFTSNYELRIYTSGCYYLDENNNWKSDGLIVGSLTNHYETECLSTHLTSFAGGFIVLPEPINWSYVFANAGFLKNKTIYLTVICISTAYIILMIFGRFKDKKDIEKLGVTPLPDNDKSDQYYYQIIVFTGQRANSGTQSKVHFILSSDNDETRVRTFSDPHRKILQRGGVDSFIMSVP
;
A
#
# COMPACT_ATOMS: atom_id res chain seq x y z
N ASN A 1 -20.47 -4.43 -17.97
CA ASN A 1 -20.08 -3.17 -17.29
C ASN A 1 -18.59 -3.08 -17.06
N PHE A 2 -17.97 -4.07 -16.43
CA PHE A 2 -16.51 -4.13 -16.26
C PHE A 2 -15.73 -3.96 -17.58
N ASP A 3 -16.04 -4.76 -18.61
CA ASP A 3 -15.35 -4.65 -19.91
C ASP A 3 -15.57 -3.29 -20.60
N LYS A 4 -16.74 -2.68 -20.39
CA LYS A 4 -17.07 -1.34 -20.90
C LYS A 4 -16.28 -0.25 -20.17
N ALA A 5 -16.08 -0.40 -18.86
CA ALA A 5 -15.26 0.50 -18.05
C ALA A 5 -13.79 0.44 -18.52
N ILE A 6 -13.26 -0.77 -18.73
CA ILE A 6 -11.91 -0.97 -19.25
C ILE A 6 -11.75 -0.39 -20.66
N SER A 7 -12.71 -0.64 -21.56
CA SER A 7 -12.69 -0.07 -22.92
C SER A 7 -12.72 1.45 -22.93
N ASN A 8 -13.27 2.07 -21.87
CA ASN A 8 -13.31 3.52 -21.69
C ASN A 8 -12.07 4.08 -20.97
N GLY A 9 -11.04 3.26 -20.73
CA GLY A 9 -9.76 3.71 -20.16
C GLY A 9 -9.66 3.63 -18.64
N ILE A 10 -10.53 2.87 -17.97
CA ILE A 10 -10.43 2.63 -16.52
C ILE A 10 -9.55 1.40 -16.29
N SER A 11 -8.52 1.53 -15.45
CA SER A 11 -7.62 0.42 -15.09
C SER A 11 -8.37 -0.69 -14.36
N ALA A 12 -8.24 -1.94 -14.81
CA ALA A 12 -8.85 -3.08 -14.14
C ALA A 12 -8.27 -3.35 -12.75
N VAL A 13 -7.03 -2.90 -12.50
CA VAL A 13 -6.37 -3.00 -11.18
C VAL A 13 -7.17 -2.24 -10.12
N ASP A 14 -7.75 -1.10 -10.50
CA ASP A 14 -8.31 -0.14 -9.53
C ASP A 14 -9.81 -0.36 -9.29
N ILE A 15 -10.48 -1.19 -10.10
CA ILE A 15 -11.93 -1.39 -10.05
C ILE A 15 -12.38 -2.83 -9.78
N SER A 16 -11.48 -3.80 -9.83
CA SER A 16 -11.81 -5.19 -9.50
C SER A 16 -10.62 -6.03 -9.04
N VAL A 17 -10.94 -7.09 -8.32
CA VAL A 17 -10.04 -8.22 -8.06
C VAL A 17 -10.38 -9.33 -9.05
N SER A 18 -9.37 -9.92 -9.68
CA SER A 18 -9.63 -11.00 -10.64
C SER A 18 -10.16 -12.26 -9.96
N LEU A 19 -11.03 -12.99 -10.64
CA LEU A 19 -11.44 -14.33 -10.21
C LEU A 19 -10.28 -15.33 -10.30
N LEU A 20 -10.31 -16.41 -9.52
CA LEU A 20 -9.36 -17.51 -9.68
C LEU A 20 -9.53 -18.18 -11.06
N GLY A 21 -8.41 -18.45 -11.73
CA GLY A 21 -8.35 -19.02 -13.07
C GLY A 21 -8.56 -18.01 -14.20
N SER A 22 -8.69 -16.71 -13.90
CA SER A 22 -8.82 -15.68 -14.93
C SER A 22 -7.54 -15.56 -15.76
N GLN A 23 -7.70 -15.34 -17.07
CA GLN A 23 -6.58 -15.02 -17.94
C GLN A 23 -6.18 -13.55 -17.79
N ARG A 24 -4.88 -13.28 -17.96
CA ARG A 24 -4.32 -11.94 -17.92
C ARG A 24 -4.85 -11.10 -19.07
N LEU A 25 -5.43 -9.94 -18.74
CA LEU A 25 -5.88 -8.97 -19.73
C LEU A 25 -4.67 -8.22 -20.31
N GLN A 26 -4.63 -8.05 -21.62
CA GLN A 26 -3.71 -7.11 -22.26
C GLN A 26 -4.22 -5.69 -21.99
N GLN A 27 -3.71 -5.05 -20.96
CA GLN A 27 -4.06 -3.66 -20.67
C GLN A 27 -3.29 -2.72 -21.59
N ILE A 28 -4.04 -1.97 -22.38
CA ILE A 28 -3.54 -0.85 -23.17
C ILE A 28 -3.60 0.38 -22.27
N SER A 29 -2.51 1.13 -22.15
CA SER A 29 -2.49 2.40 -21.43
C SER A 29 -3.32 3.44 -22.18
N ILE A 30 -4.62 3.48 -21.88
CA ILE A 30 -5.55 4.49 -22.39
C ILE A 30 -5.64 5.60 -21.33
N PRO A 31 -5.63 6.89 -21.72
CA PRO A 31 -5.83 7.98 -20.76
C PRO A 31 -7.17 7.83 -20.04
N LEU A 32 -7.14 8.08 -18.72
CA LEU A 32 -8.30 7.93 -17.84
C LEU A 32 -9.45 8.82 -18.32
N ASN A 33 -10.63 8.22 -18.53
CA ASN A 33 -11.86 8.96 -18.81
C ASN A 33 -12.65 9.17 -17.51
N GLU A 34 -12.50 10.34 -16.90
CA GLU A 34 -13.18 10.68 -15.63
C GLU A 34 -14.70 10.57 -15.72
N SER A 35 -15.31 10.94 -16.86
CA SER A 35 -16.77 10.84 -17.03
C SER A 35 -17.25 9.39 -17.00
N ALA A 36 -16.51 8.48 -17.66
CA ALA A 36 -16.81 7.05 -17.62
C ALA A 36 -16.65 6.46 -16.21
N LEU A 37 -15.70 6.97 -15.41
CA LEU A 37 -15.50 6.52 -14.03
C LEU A 37 -16.67 6.96 -13.13
N ILE A 38 -17.17 8.19 -13.31
CA ILE A 38 -18.35 8.69 -12.59
C ILE A 38 -19.59 7.85 -12.93
N ASP A 39 -19.83 7.59 -14.22
CA ASP A 39 -20.96 6.76 -14.67
C ASP A 39 -20.87 5.35 -14.08
N TYR A 40 -19.67 4.75 -14.09
CA TYR A 40 -19.42 3.44 -13.50
C TYR A 40 -19.71 3.40 -12.00
N ASN A 41 -19.22 4.38 -11.24
CA ASN A 41 -19.47 4.48 -9.80
C ASN A 41 -20.96 4.71 -9.49
N THR A 42 -21.64 5.51 -10.31
CA THR A 42 -23.09 5.75 -10.17
C THR A 42 -23.89 4.44 -10.33
N GLU A 43 -23.51 3.62 -11.31
CA GLU A 43 -24.12 2.31 -11.54
C GLU A 43 -23.82 1.33 -10.40
N LEU A 44 -22.58 1.27 -9.91
CA LEU A 44 -22.21 0.45 -8.76
C LEU A 44 -23.05 0.77 -7.53
N ASN A 45 -23.22 2.05 -7.22
CA ASN A 45 -24.02 2.51 -6.09
C ASN A 45 -25.51 2.15 -6.23
N SER A 46 -26.07 2.27 -7.44
CA SER A 46 -27.44 1.83 -7.72
C SER A 46 -27.62 0.33 -7.45
N LEU A 47 -26.71 -0.50 -7.94
CA LEU A 47 -26.72 -1.95 -7.73
C LEU A 47 -26.48 -2.35 -6.27
N ALA A 48 -25.67 -1.58 -5.54
CA ALA A 48 -25.44 -1.80 -4.12
C ALA A 48 -26.71 -1.56 -3.29
N ASN A 49 -27.49 -0.51 -3.59
CA ASN A 49 -28.77 -0.25 -2.93
C ASN A 49 -29.76 -1.40 -3.11
N VAL A 50 -29.83 -1.99 -4.31
CA VAL A 50 -30.69 -3.15 -4.58
C VAL A 50 -30.27 -4.36 -3.74
N ARG A 51 -28.97 -4.61 -3.62
CA ARG A 51 -28.46 -5.73 -2.79
C ARG A 51 -28.71 -5.52 -1.32
N ASP A 52 -28.52 -4.30 -0.81
CA ASP A 52 -28.78 -3.98 0.59
C ASP A 52 -30.25 -4.28 0.95
N TYR A 53 -31.18 -3.96 0.04
CA TYR A 53 -32.59 -4.34 0.20
C TYR A 53 -32.82 -5.86 0.13
N LEU A 54 -32.30 -6.56 -0.88
CA LEU A 54 -32.55 -7.99 -1.08
C LEU A 54 -32.00 -8.86 0.05
N VAL A 55 -30.84 -8.51 0.62
CA VAL A 55 -30.22 -9.30 1.68
C VAL A 55 -31.06 -9.34 2.95
N THR A 56 -31.81 -8.28 3.26
CA THR A 56 -32.68 -8.25 4.45
C THR A 56 -33.73 -9.37 4.44
N PHE A 57 -34.24 -9.78 3.27
CA PHE A 57 -35.21 -10.88 3.17
C PHE A 57 -34.60 -12.24 3.53
N LEU A 58 -33.32 -12.47 3.18
CA LEU A 58 -32.65 -13.73 3.45
C LEU A 58 -32.36 -13.95 4.95
N THR A 59 -32.14 -12.86 5.70
CA THR A 59 -31.88 -12.93 7.14
C THR A 59 -33.07 -13.46 7.95
N ASN A 60 -34.29 -13.32 7.43
CA ASN A 60 -35.53 -13.74 8.11
C ASN A 60 -35.98 -15.17 7.77
N LEU A 61 -35.26 -15.88 6.91
CA LEU A 61 -35.65 -17.23 6.50
C LEU A 61 -35.39 -18.24 7.64
N LEU A 62 -36.17 -19.31 7.70
CA LEU A 62 -35.96 -20.37 8.68
C LEU A 62 -34.94 -21.40 8.15
N ILE A 63 -34.08 -21.91 9.04
CA ILE A 63 -33.14 -23.00 8.74
C ILE A 63 -33.74 -24.30 9.30
N THR A 64 -34.35 -25.11 8.42
CA THR A 64 -35.14 -26.28 8.83
C THR A 64 -34.55 -27.61 8.36
N THR A 65 -33.86 -27.63 7.23
CA THR A 65 -33.34 -28.84 6.58
C THR A 65 -32.00 -28.60 5.87
N SER A 66 -31.28 -29.66 5.47
CA SER A 66 -30.08 -29.55 4.64
C SER A 66 -30.35 -28.78 3.33
N ASN A 67 -31.47 -29.07 2.67
CA ASN A 67 -31.91 -28.35 1.47
C ASN A 67 -32.16 -26.86 1.73
N SER A 68 -32.68 -26.51 2.91
CA SER A 68 -32.84 -25.09 3.27
C SER A 68 -31.50 -24.37 3.41
N ILE A 69 -30.46 -25.08 3.89
CA ILE A 69 -29.10 -24.52 3.98
C ILE A 69 -28.55 -24.32 2.58
N ILE A 70 -28.60 -25.35 1.73
CA ILE A 70 -28.12 -25.32 0.33
C ILE A 70 -28.78 -24.18 -0.46
N LEU A 71 -30.11 -24.04 -0.40
CA LEU A 71 -30.81 -23.00 -1.17
C LEU A 71 -30.42 -21.58 -0.69
N GLN A 72 -30.28 -21.39 0.61
CA GLN A 72 -29.93 -20.10 1.18
C GLN A 72 -28.47 -19.74 0.93
N SER A 73 -27.53 -20.68 1.11
CA SER A 73 -26.12 -20.46 0.78
C SER A 73 -25.93 -20.13 -0.70
N SER A 74 -26.66 -20.80 -1.60
CA SER A 74 -26.59 -20.55 -3.04
C SER A 74 -27.07 -19.14 -3.37
N SER A 75 -28.18 -18.72 -2.75
CA SER A 75 -28.72 -17.37 -2.91
C SER A 75 -27.74 -16.30 -2.41
N LEU A 76 -27.09 -16.55 -1.27
CA LEU A 76 -26.08 -15.64 -0.71
C LEU A 76 -24.84 -15.55 -1.61
N VAL A 77 -24.38 -16.66 -2.20
CA VAL A 77 -23.28 -16.66 -3.18
C VAL A 77 -23.61 -15.78 -4.37
N GLN A 78 -24.82 -15.89 -4.93
CA GLN A 78 -25.24 -15.07 -6.08
C GLN A 78 -25.30 -13.57 -5.73
N LEU A 79 -25.81 -13.22 -4.54
CA LEU A 79 -25.88 -11.84 -4.10
C LEU A 79 -24.48 -11.24 -3.84
N THR A 80 -23.55 -12.06 -3.35
CA THR A 80 -22.19 -11.62 -2.97
C THR A 80 -21.16 -11.73 -4.09
N GLN A 81 -21.50 -12.33 -5.24
CA GLN A 81 -20.56 -12.56 -6.35
C GLN A 81 -19.89 -11.25 -6.85
N ALA A 82 -20.64 -10.15 -6.88
CA ALA A 82 -20.11 -8.84 -7.24
C ALA A 82 -19.59 -8.11 -6.00
N THR A 83 -18.34 -8.39 -5.64
CA THR A 83 -17.72 -7.95 -4.38
C THR A 83 -17.63 -6.43 -4.23
N ASN A 84 -17.53 -5.69 -5.35
CA ASN A 84 -17.50 -4.22 -5.38
C ASN A 84 -18.88 -3.56 -5.30
N GLN A 85 -19.95 -4.33 -5.11
CA GLN A 85 -21.35 -3.85 -5.01
C GLN A 85 -21.96 -4.16 -3.64
N LEU A 86 -21.14 -4.47 -2.64
CA LEU A 86 -21.58 -4.83 -1.30
C LEU A 86 -21.28 -3.71 -0.32
N THR A 87 -22.32 -3.17 0.31
CA THR A 87 -22.16 -2.17 1.36
C THR A 87 -21.71 -2.82 2.66
N ARG A 88 -21.16 -2.06 3.61
CA ARG A 88 -20.79 -2.56 4.94
C ARG A 88 -21.96 -3.22 5.66
N ASN A 89 -23.15 -2.65 5.55
CA ASN A 89 -24.36 -3.24 6.13
C ASN A 89 -24.68 -4.60 5.50
N THR A 90 -24.63 -4.66 4.17
CA THR A 90 -24.82 -5.92 3.43
C THR A 90 -23.79 -6.97 3.84
N LEU A 91 -22.51 -6.60 3.95
CA LEU A 91 -21.44 -7.49 4.37
C LEU A 91 -21.66 -8.04 5.78
N MET A 92 -22.05 -7.19 6.72
CA MET A 92 -22.36 -7.61 8.10
C MET A 92 -23.53 -8.62 8.13
N LEU A 93 -24.63 -8.32 7.44
CA LEU A 93 -25.82 -9.19 7.40
C LEU A 93 -25.52 -10.55 6.74
N VAL A 94 -24.79 -10.54 5.62
CA VAL A 94 -24.44 -11.79 4.91
C VAL A 94 -23.41 -12.59 5.70
N SER A 95 -22.43 -11.94 6.35
CA SER A 95 -21.45 -12.60 7.22
C SER A 95 -22.12 -13.33 8.37
N ASN A 96 -23.03 -12.66 9.10
CA ASN A 96 -23.82 -13.28 10.15
C ASN A 96 -24.66 -14.45 9.63
N ARG A 97 -25.32 -14.27 8.47
CA ARG A 97 -26.16 -15.32 7.92
C ARG A 97 -25.37 -16.54 7.46
N CYS A 98 -24.24 -16.35 6.79
CA CYS A 98 -23.37 -17.45 6.38
C CYS A 98 -22.79 -18.18 7.61
N TYR A 99 -22.48 -17.46 8.69
CA TYR A 99 -22.06 -18.07 9.96
C TYR A 99 -23.18 -18.92 10.59
N GLU A 100 -24.41 -18.42 10.70
CA GLU A 100 -25.56 -19.18 11.20
C GLU A 100 -25.79 -20.47 10.40
N LEU A 101 -25.70 -20.38 9.06
CA LEU A 101 -25.83 -21.53 8.17
C LEU A 101 -24.69 -22.55 8.37
N SER A 102 -23.44 -22.09 8.58
CA SER A 102 -22.31 -22.95 8.91
C SER A 102 -22.49 -23.68 10.24
N VAL A 103 -22.98 -23.00 11.28
CA VAL A 103 -23.27 -23.61 12.58
C VAL A 103 -24.38 -24.65 12.45
N ALA A 104 -25.46 -24.32 11.74
CA ALA A 104 -26.57 -25.25 11.50
C ALA A 104 -26.13 -26.48 10.69
N LEU A 105 -25.29 -26.29 9.67
CA LEU A 105 -24.72 -27.38 8.88
C LEU A 105 -23.88 -28.31 9.76
N ASN A 106 -22.99 -27.75 10.60
CA ASN A 106 -22.16 -28.51 11.51
C ASN A 106 -22.99 -29.33 12.51
N ALA A 107 -24.09 -28.78 13.03
CA ALA A 107 -25.00 -29.48 13.92
C ALA A 107 -25.79 -30.63 13.24
N MET A 108 -26.06 -30.53 11.94
CA MET A 108 -26.77 -31.55 11.17
C MET A 108 -25.85 -32.54 10.46
N PHE A 109 -24.53 -32.30 10.49
CA PHE A 109 -23.57 -32.93 9.59
C PHE A 109 -23.55 -34.47 9.65
N ALA A 110 -23.65 -35.04 10.85
CA ALA A 110 -23.69 -36.49 11.05
C ALA A 110 -24.98 -37.17 10.55
N LYS A 111 -26.00 -36.38 10.17
CA LYS A 111 -27.34 -36.86 9.78
C LYS A 111 -27.66 -36.62 8.30
N ILE A 112 -26.73 -36.02 7.54
CA ILE A 112 -26.92 -35.68 6.12
C ILE A 112 -25.95 -36.48 5.25
N SER A 113 -26.27 -36.62 3.95
CA SER A 113 -25.36 -37.25 3.00
C SER A 113 -24.10 -36.42 2.82
N TYR A 114 -22.99 -37.08 2.45
CA TYR A 114 -21.75 -36.38 2.10
C TYR A 114 -21.96 -35.42 0.93
N GLU A 115 -22.80 -35.77 -0.04
CA GLU A 115 -23.10 -34.95 -1.22
C GLU A 115 -23.79 -33.63 -0.84
N ASP A 116 -24.79 -33.69 0.05
CA ASP A 116 -25.49 -32.50 0.56
C ASP A 116 -24.54 -31.64 1.41
N ALA A 117 -23.76 -32.28 2.27
CA ALA A 117 -22.74 -31.65 3.10
C ALA A 117 -21.69 -30.90 2.25
N GLN A 118 -21.18 -31.54 1.20
CA GLN A 118 -20.21 -30.97 0.29
C GLN A 118 -20.82 -29.81 -0.51
N SER A 119 -22.05 -29.98 -1.03
CA SER A 119 -22.75 -28.93 -1.76
C SER A 119 -22.99 -27.67 -0.91
N ALA A 120 -23.46 -27.83 0.32
CA ALA A 120 -23.65 -26.73 1.26
C ALA A 120 -22.32 -26.07 1.63
N SER A 121 -21.30 -26.88 1.93
CA SER A 121 -19.96 -26.38 2.29
C SER A 121 -19.32 -25.58 1.16
N ASN A 122 -19.39 -26.06 -0.09
CA ASN A 122 -18.87 -25.36 -1.27
C ASN A 122 -19.43 -23.93 -1.37
N GLN A 123 -20.74 -23.79 -1.17
CA GLN A 123 -21.41 -22.50 -1.27
C GLN A 123 -21.06 -21.59 -0.08
N LEU A 124 -20.94 -22.14 1.13
CA LEU A 124 -20.56 -21.36 2.30
C LEU A 124 -19.10 -20.91 2.24
N PHE A 125 -18.18 -21.73 1.73
CA PHE A 125 -16.80 -21.32 1.44
C PHE A 125 -16.74 -20.21 0.39
N GLN A 126 -17.55 -20.32 -0.66
CA GLN A 126 -17.62 -19.27 -1.67
C GLN A 126 -18.23 -17.97 -1.11
N CYS A 127 -19.28 -18.05 -0.29
CA CYS A 127 -19.84 -16.90 0.44
C CYS A 127 -18.76 -16.22 1.30
N ALA A 128 -18.05 -17.00 2.12
CA ALA A 128 -17.01 -16.51 3.00
C ALA A 128 -15.91 -15.78 2.23
N SER A 129 -15.46 -16.33 1.09
CA SER A 129 -14.45 -15.66 0.27
C SER A 129 -14.97 -14.39 -0.43
N ASN A 130 -16.20 -14.39 -0.93
CA ASN A 130 -16.80 -13.18 -1.51
C ASN A 130 -16.84 -12.04 -0.48
N ILE A 131 -17.24 -12.34 0.77
CA ILE A 131 -17.30 -11.37 1.86
C ILE A 131 -15.89 -10.85 2.18
N LEU A 132 -14.88 -11.75 2.30
CA LEU A 132 -13.49 -11.35 2.55
C LEU A 132 -12.94 -10.44 1.44
N ASN A 133 -13.14 -10.79 0.17
CA ASN A 133 -12.68 -9.98 -0.95
C ASN A 133 -13.37 -8.61 -0.98
N ALA A 134 -14.68 -8.57 -0.70
CA ALA A 134 -15.46 -7.34 -0.69
C ALA A 134 -15.08 -6.38 0.45
N VAL A 135 -14.81 -6.90 1.65
CA VAL A 135 -14.43 -6.04 2.78
C VAL A 135 -13.00 -5.51 2.64
N ASN A 136 -12.10 -6.32 2.07
CA ASN A 136 -10.68 -5.98 1.91
C ASN A 136 -10.39 -5.13 0.66
N GLY A 137 -11.20 -5.26 -0.41
CA GLY A 137 -11.04 -4.54 -1.67
C GLY A 137 -10.85 -3.02 -1.51
N PRO A 138 -11.75 -2.30 -0.80
CA PRO A 138 -11.62 -0.86 -0.59
C PRO A 138 -10.39 -0.48 0.23
N LEU A 139 -10.04 -1.29 1.23
CA LEU A 139 -8.87 -1.04 2.10
C LEU A 139 -7.53 -1.22 1.36
N GLN A 140 -7.54 -2.02 0.30
CA GLN A 140 -6.37 -2.29 -0.54
C GLN A 140 -6.33 -1.45 -1.82
N GLY A 141 -7.27 -0.52 -2.00
CA GLY A 141 -7.36 0.35 -3.18
C GLY A 141 -7.75 -0.39 -4.47
N ARG A 142 -8.34 -1.59 -4.35
CA ARG A 142 -8.73 -2.43 -5.49
C ARG A 142 -10.17 -2.19 -5.95
N THR A 143 -10.97 -1.53 -5.12
CA THR A 143 -12.37 -1.16 -5.39
C THR A 143 -12.68 0.17 -4.72
N SER A 144 -13.60 0.96 -5.27
CA SER A 144 -14.06 2.20 -4.64
C SER A 144 -14.92 1.92 -3.40
N THR A 145 -14.90 2.86 -2.44
CA THR A 145 -15.89 2.88 -1.36
C THR A 145 -17.23 3.36 -1.89
N LEU A 146 -18.31 2.66 -1.56
CA LEU A 146 -19.66 3.02 -1.98
C LEU A 146 -20.16 4.29 -1.27
N ASP A 147 -20.97 5.09 -1.96
CA ASP A 147 -21.50 6.39 -1.49
C ASP A 147 -22.40 6.22 -0.27
N LEU A 148 -23.18 5.13 -0.22
CA LEU A 148 -24.02 4.80 0.92
C LEU A 148 -23.19 4.55 2.18
N ASP A 149 -22.06 3.88 2.02
CA ASP A 149 -21.12 3.65 3.11
C ASP A 149 -20.40 4.95 3.50
N TYR A 150 -19.97 5.75 2.52
CA TYR A 150 -19.35 7.05 2.78
C TYR A 150 -20.29 8.00 3.54
N SER A 151 -21.55 8.08 3.13
CA SER A 151 -22.56 8.89 3.83
C SER A 151 -22.88 8.36 5.23
N ARG A 152 -23.05 7.05 5.41
CA ARG A 152 -23.29 6.43 6.73
C ARG A 152 -22.13 6.66 7.71
N ALA A 153 -20.88 6.61 7.25
CA ALA A 153 -19.71 6.87 8.10
C ALA A 153 -19.62 8.32 8.62
N ASN A 154 -20.19 9.25 7.85
CA ASN A 154 -20.10 10.69 8.13
C ASN A 154 -21.40 11.28 8.70
N MET A 155 -22.46 10.46 8.81
CA MET A 155 -23.69 10.84 9.47
C MET A 155 -23.44 11.04 10.97
N VAL A 156 -23.94 12.15 11.50
CA VAL A 156 -23.88 12.41 12.95
C VAL A 156 -24.71 11.34 13.66
N PRO A 157 -24.15 10.63 14.67
CA PRO A 157 -24.92 9.67 15.45
C PRO A 157 -26.21 10.29 16.00
N THR A 158 -27.32 9.58 15.87
CA THR A 158 -28.66 10.07 16.30
C THR A 158 -28.78 10.12 17.82
N ASP A 159 -28.07 9.22 18.49
CA ASP A 159 -27.93 9.26 19.93
C ASP A 159 -26.80 10.27 20.23
N TYR A 160 -27.15 11.36 20.89
CA TYR A 160 -26.18 12.22 21.57
C TYR A 160 -25.55 11.36 22.68
N ASP A 161 -24.63 10.47 22.31
CA ASP A 161 -23.73 9.86 23.27
C ASP A 161 -22.92 11.03 23.84
N THR A 162 -23.32 11.43 25.05
CA THR A 162 -22.58 12.40 25.88
C THR A 162 -21.22 11.89 26.30
N ASP A 163 -20.87 10.66 25.90
CA ASP A 163 -19.54 10.10 26.00
C ASP A 163 -18.60 10.91 25.12
N LEU A 164 -17.83 11.80 25.75
CA LEU A 164 -16.63 12.43 25.20
C LEU A 164 -15.62 11.41 24.64
N GLU A 165 -15.81 10.12 24.92
CA GLU A 165 -15.04 8.96 24.44
C GLU A 165 -15.52 8.45 23.06
N SER A 166 -16.59 9.01 22.48
CA SER A 166 -17.05 8.65 21.14
C SER A 166 -15.94 8.85 20.11
N ALA A 167 -15.52 7.76 19.46
CA ALA A 167 -14.51 7.79 18.41
C ALA A 167 -14.86 8.80 17.31
N TRP A 168 -16.14 9.02 17.02
CA TRP A 168 -16.62 10.00 16.05
C TRP A 168 -16.25 11.44 16.41
N SER A 169 -16.27 11.77 17.70
CA SER A 169 -15.94 13.11 18.24
C SER A 169 -14.43 13.39 18.28
N ASN A 170 -13.60 12.35 18.24
CA ASN A 170 -12.15 12.47 18.29
C ASN A 170 -11.56 12.76 16.90
N LEU A 171 -11.50 14.04 16.52
CA LEU A 171 -10.93 14.48 15.24
C LEU A 171 -9.46 14.08 15.03
N ASN A 172 -8.68 13.97 16.12
CA ASN A 172 -7.28 13.55 16.04
C ASN A 172 -7.13 12.10 15.56
N LEU A 173 -8.18 11.28 15.73
CA LEU A 173 -8.20 9.90 15.25
C LEU A 173 -8.32 9.82 13.72
N PHE A 174 -8.82 10.88 13.08
CA PHE A 174 -9.09 10.94 11.64
C PHE A 174 -8.26 11.99 10.89
N SER A 175 -7.46 12.79 11.58
CA SER A 175 -6.50 13.70 10.95
C SER A 175 -5.28 12.94 10.43
N ASP A 176 -4.68 13.40 9.32
CA ASP A 176 -3.40 12.89 8.84
C ASP A 176 -2.28 13.88 9.21
N GLY A 177 -1.55 13.57 10.28
CA GLY A 177 -0.55 14.47 10.85
C GLY A 177 -1.17 15.80 11.30
N ASN A 178 -0.92 16.87 10.54
CA ASN A 178 -1.47 18.20 10.81
C ASN A 178 -2.62 18.58 9.85
N ASP A 179 -3.07 17.66 9.00
CA ASP A 179 -4.20 17.89 8.09
C ASP A 179 -5.53 17.54 8.77
N PHE A 180 -6.30 18.58 9.09
CA PHE A 180 -7.64 18.52 9.67
C PHE A 180 -8.72 18.98 8.66
N SER A 181 -8.45 18.89 7.36
CA SER A 181 -9.45 19.18 6.35
C SER A 181 -10.64 18.21 6.44
N THR A 182 -11.84 18.72 6.11
CA THR A 182 -13.07 17.90 6.14
C THR A 182 -12.94 16.67 5.25
N GLU A 183 -12.33 16.80 4.07
CA GLU A 183 -12.10 15.71 3.13
C GLU A 183 -11.24 14.59 3.75
N THR A 184 -10.13 14.95 4.41
CA THR A 184 -9.25 14.00 5.09
C THR A 184 -9.97 13.29 6.23
N ILE A 185 -10.71 14.03 7.07
CA ILE A 185 -11.47 13.47 8.18
C ILE A 185 -12.55 12.49 7.68
N GLU A 186 -13.35 12.88 6.70
CA GLU A 186 -14.45 12.05 6.18
C GLU A 186 -13.93 10.77 5.52
N LYS A 187 -12.84 10.87 4.75
CA LYS A 187 -12.16 9.72 4.16
C LYS A 187 -11.61 8.78 5.22
N ASN A 188 -10.92 9.30 6.23
CA ASN A 188 -10.32 8.50 7.29
C ASN A 188 -11.37 7.85 8.21
N ARG A 189 -12.52 8.49 8.43
CA ARG A 189 -13.68 7.86 9.09
C ARG A 189 -14.19 6.65 8.33
N ASN A 190 -14.36 6.78 7.02
CA ASN A 190 -14.79 5.66 6.18
C ASN A 190 -13.80 4.50 6.28
N ILE A 191 -12.50 4.79 6.12
CA ILE A 191 -11.42 3.80 6.26
C ILE A 191 -11.47 3.15 7.66
N TYR A 192 -11.66 3.93 8.73
CA TYR A 192 -11.73 3.42 10.10
C TYR A 192 -12.85 2.38 10.28
N TYR A 193 -14.09 2.71 9.89
CA TYR A 193 -15.21 1.77 10.00
C TYR A 193 -15.05 0.56 9.08
N GLN A 194 -14.45 0.74 7.90
CA GLN A 194 -14.14 -0.36 6.99
C GLN A 194 -13.12 -1.32 7.62
N LYS A 195 -12.07 -0.82 8.29
CA LYS A 195 -11.09 -1.65 9.01
C LYS A 195 -11.72 -2.43 10.16
N GLN A 196 -12.60 -1.77 10.94
CA GLN A 196 -13.29 -2.43 12.05
C GLN A 196 -14.13 -3.61 11.55
N LEU A 197 -14.91 -3.40 10.49
CA LEU A 197 -15.70 -4.46 9.87
C LEU A 197 -14.81 -5.58 9.28
N ALA A 198 -13.70 -5.23 8.62
CA ALA A 198 -12.76 -6.21 8.08
C ALA A 198 -12.20 -7.13 9.16
N ASN A 199 -11.80 -6.59 10.31
CA ASN A 199 -11.30 -7.38 11.44
C ASN A 199 -12.37 -8.33 12.00
N GLN A 200 -13.61 -7.85 12.15
CA GLN A 200 -14.73 -8.67 12.60
C GLN A 200 -15.03 -9.81 11.63
N ILE A 201 -15.11 -9.50 10.33
CA ILE A 201 -15.38 -10.47 9.27
C ILE A 201 -14.24 -11.50 9.17
N ASN A 202 -12.98 -11.08 9.23
CA ASN A 202 -11.83 -11.99 9.20
C ASN A 202 -11.92 -13.04 10.33
N SER A 203 -12.24 -12.60 11.56
CA SER A 203 -12.42 -13.50 12.70
C SER A 203 -13.58 -14.48 12.48
N GLN A 204 -14.75 -13.97 12.08
CA GLN A 204 -15.95 -14.77 11.89
C GLN A 204 -15.79 -15.79 10.74
N VAL A 205 -15.18 -15.37 9.63
CA VAL A 205 -14.89 -16.25 8.50
C VAL A 205 -13.89 -17.34 8.86
N THR A 206 -12.87 -17.02 9.68
CA THR A 206 -11.90 -18.02 10.18
C THR A 206 -12.62 -19.12 10.97
N GLU A 207 -13.56 -18.73 11.83
CA GLU A 207 -14.40 -19.67 12.58
C GLU A 207 -15.32 -20.49 11.65
N MET A 208 -15.96 -19.86 10.66
CA MET A 208 -16.76 -20.57 9.66
C MET A 208 -15.94 -21.62 8.93
N ILE A 209 -14.73 -21.28 8.47
CA ILE A 209 -13.83 -22.18 7.76
C ILE A 209 -13.47 -23.37 8.64
N SER A 210 -13.19 -23.13 9.92
CA SER A 210 -12.92 -24.18 10.91
C SER A 210 -14.11 -25.14 11.05
N LEU A 211 -15.33 -24.62 11.25
CA LEU A 211 -16.56 -25.41 11.35
C LEU A 211 -16.82 -26.25 10.08
N LEU A 212 -16.72 -25.64 8.90
CA LEU A 212 -16.94 -26.32 7.62
C LEU A 212 -15.87 -27.39 7.35
N THR A 213 -14.63 -27.12 7.72
CA THR A 213 -13.53 -28.09 7.58
C THR A 213 -13.74 -29.28 8.51
N SER A 214 -14.06 -29.02 9.78
CA SER A 214 -14.34 -30.07 10.78
C SER A 214 -15.51 -30.94 10.35
N SER A 215 -16.56 -30.30 9.82
CA SER A 215 -17.69 -30.96 9.18
C SER A 215 -17.17 -31.90 8.09
N LEU A 216 -16.59 -31.39 6.99
CA LEU A 216 -16.14 -32.21 5.85
C LEU A 216 -15.18 -33.35 6.22
N ASN A 217 -14.28 -33.13 7.19
CA ASN A 217 -13.32 -34.13 7.64
C ASN A 217 -13.97 -35.43 8.17
N ILE A 218 -15.17 -35.36 8.75
CA ILE A 218 -15.86 -36.55 9.31
C ILE A 218 -16.16 -37.59 8.23
N HIS A 219 -16.38 -37.14 6.98
CA HIS A 219 -16.72 -38.02 5.86
C HIS A 219 -15.49 -38.45 5.03
N LEU A 220 -14.29 -37.98 5.36
CA LEU A 220 -13.07 -38.30 4.61
C LEU A 220 -12.31 -39.44 5.28
N ASN A 221 -12.13 -40.53 4.53
CA ASN A 221 -11.21 -41.59 4.92
C ASN A 221 -9.78 -41.27 4.50
N ILE A 222 -8.81 -42.00 5.05
CA ILE A 222 -7.39 -41.88 4.66
C ILE A 222 -7.24 -42.14 3.15
N GLY A 223 -6.61 -41.19 2.45
CA GLY A 223 -6.41 -41.21 0.99
C GLY A 223 -7.56 -40.59 0.19
N GLN A 224 -8.65 -40.15 0.83
CA GLN A 224 -9.70 -39.39 0.19
C GLN A 224 -9.44 -37.88 0.32
N SER A 225 -9.89 -37.14 -0.70
CA SER A 225 -9.88 -35.69 -0.72
C SER A 225 -11.24 -35.11 -1.04
N SER A 226 -11.52 -33.93 -0.50
CA SER A 226 -12.61 -33.05 -0.91
C SER A 226 -12.00 -31.82 -1.56
N LEU A 227 -12.47 -31.52 -2.78
CA LEU A 227 -12.00 -30.38 -3.55
C LEU A 227 -13.14 -29.40 -3.77
N ILE A 228 -12.89 -28.15 -3.41
CA ILE A 228 -13.77 -27.01 -3.62
C ILE A 228 -13.02 -26.07 -4.55
N ASN A 229 -13.42 -26.04 -5.82
CA ASN A 229 -12.80 -25.18 -6.82
C ASN A 229 -13.86 -24.24 -7.38
N THR A 230 -13.85 -22.99 -6.93
CA THR A 230 -14.76 -21.95 -7.39
C THR A 230 -13.97 -20.77 -7.93
N SER A 231 -14.65 -19.85 -8.61
CA SER A 231 -14.03 -18.63 -9.11
C SER A 231 -13.54 -17.69 -8.02
N GLN A 232 -13.94 -17.90 -6.76
CA GLN A 232 -13.68 -16.99 -5.64
C GLN A 232 -12.94 -17.66 -4.50
N SER A 233 -12.82 -18.98 -4.47
CA SER A 233 -12.04 -19.68 -3.46
C SER A 233 -11.68 -21.07 -3.96
N PHE A 234 -10.46 -21.48 -3.64
CA PHE A 234 -10.01 -22.86 -3.77
C PHE A 234 -9.75 -23.41 -2.38
N VAL A 235 -10.35 -24.56 -2.05
CA VAL A 235 -10.07 -25.31 -0.83
C VAL A 235 -9.89 -26.78 -1.19
N SER A 236 -8.78 -27.36 -0.80
CA SER A 236 -8.50 -28.79 -0.88
C SER A 236 -8.32 -29.34 0.52
N LEU A 237 -9.05 -30.39 0.84
CA LEU A 237 -8.99 -31.08 2.13
C LEU A 237 -8.66 -32.54 1.88
N GLU A 238 -7.55 -33.03 2.43
CA GLU A 238 -7.09 -34.40 2.18
C GLU A 238 -6.66 -35.07 3.48
N THR A 239 -7.18 -36.26 3.76
CA THR A 239 -6.76 -37.03 4.94
C THR A 239 -5.62 -37.96 4.56
N ILE A 240 -4.45 -37.76 5.17
CA ILE A 240 -3.21 -38.44 4.79
C ILE A 240 -2.47 -38.99 6.01
N SER A 241 -1.48 -39.86 5.76
CA SER A 241 -0.54 -40.28 6.81
C SER A 241 0.60 -39.28 6.95
N ILE A 242 1.14 -39.10 8.16
CA ILE A 242 2.27 -38.20 8.42
C ILE A 242 3.49 -38.54 7.54
N GLN A 243 3.74 -39.82 7.27
CA GLN A 243 4.87 -40.24 6.43
C GLN A 243 4.74 -39.77 4.98
N SER A 244 3.51 -39.55 4.49
CA SER A 244 3.26 -39.06 3.13
C SER A 244 3.41 -37.54 2.97
N LEU A 245 3.74 -36.80 4.05
CA LEU A 245 4.07 -35.37 3.97
C LEU A 245 5.51 -35.10 3.53
N LYS A 246 6.42 -36.06 3.72
CA LYS A 246 7.85 -35.87 3.42
C LYS A 246 8.04 -35.72 1.91
N ASP A 247 8.74 -34.67 1.51
CA ASP A 247 9.01 -34.34 0.09
C ASP A 247 7.74 -34.26 -0.77
N ARG A 248 6.66 -33.74 -0.16
CA ARG A 248 5.36 -33.67 -0.82
C ARG A 248 5.19 -32.33 -1.51
N LEU A 249 4.88 -32.40 -2.81
CA LEU A 249 4.43 -31.25 -3.59
C LEU A 249 2.90 -31.15 -3.56
N VAL A 250 2.39 -30.10 -2.93
CA VAL A 250 0.96 -29.75 -2.89
C VAL A 250 0.70 -28.68 -3.94
N LYS A 251 0.13 -29.08 -5.08
CA LYS A 251 -0.27 -28.16 -6.14
C LYS A 251 -1.66 -27.61 -5.89
N GLN A 252 -1.84 -26.32 -6.14
CA GLN A 252 -3.10 -25.60 -6.04
C GLN A 252 -3.47 -25.00 -7.42
N VAL A 253 -4.42 -24.07 -7.45
CA VAL A 253 -4.81 -23.30 -8.65
C VAL A 253 -3.80 -22.19 -8.98
N GLU A 254 -3.79 -21.72 -10.24
CA GLU A 254 -2.94 -20.60 -10.69
C GLU A 254 -1.43 -20.76 -10.40
N ASN A 255 -0.87 -21.97 -10.56
CA ASN A 255 0.52 -22.32 -10.24
C ASN A 255 0.93 -22.19 -8.77
N ALA A 256 0.00 -21.84 -7.87
CA ALA A 256 0.28 -21.87 -6.44
C ALA A 256 0.69 -23.28 -6.01
N GLN A 257 1.76 -23.38 -5.23
CA GLN A 257 2.27 -24.66 -4.76
C GLN A 257 2.98 -24.53 -3.42
N PHE A 258 2.94 -25.60 -2.64
CA PHE A 258 3.76 -25.81 -1.46
C PHE A 258 4.61 -27.07 -1.66
N ASN A 259 5.91 -26.95 -1.47
CA ASN A 259 6.85 -28.05 -1.47
C ASN A 259 7.34 -28.27 -0.03
N ILE A 260 6.89 -29.37 0.58
CA ILE A 260 7.15 -29.69 1.98
C ILE A 260 8.50 -30.42 2.07
N PRO A 261 9.43 -29.98 2.93
CA PRO A 261 10.75 -30.59 3.06
C PRO A 261 10.68 -32.03 3.61
N THR A 262 11.78 -32.76 3.47
CA THR A 262 11.93 -34.12 4.03
C THR A 262 11.98 -34.14 5.55
N ASP A 263 12.58 -33.10 6.15
CA ASP A 263 12.82 -32.99 7.59
C ASP A 263 12.05 -31.80 8.16
N PHE A 264 11.15 -32.08 9.11
CA PHE A 264 10.33 -31.08 9.79
C PHE A 264 9.95 -31.55 11.20
N ILE A 265 9.55 -30.60 12.04
CA ILE A 265 9.07 -30.84 13.40
C ILE A 265 7.55 -30.72 13.38
N LEU A 266 6.87 -31.78 13.82
CA LEU A 266 5.42 -31.82 13.99
C LEU A 266 5.10 -32.21 15.43
N ASN A 267 4.33 -31.39 16.14
CA ASN A 267 4.01 -31.64 17.55
C ASN A 267 2.78 -32.53 17.70
N THR A 268 2.86 -33.78 17.23
CA THR A 268 1.78 -34.77 17.35
C THR A 268 2.26 -36.08 17.95
N THR A 269 1.40 -36.73 18.73
CA THR A 269 1.66 -38.05 19.31
C THR A 269 1.39 -39.15 18.27
N SER A 270 2.46 -39.80 17.81
CA SER A 270 2.58 -41.09 17.08
C SER A 270 1.36 -41.67 16.34
N ASN A 271 1.50 -41.84 15.03
CA ASN A 271 0.76 -42.75 14.11
C ASN A 271 -0.73 -42.49 13.84
N SER A 272 -1.22 -41.26 14.04
CA SER A 272 -2.56 -40.87 13.58
C SER A 272 -2.56 -40.33 12.14
N SER A 273 -3.67 -40.50 11.43
CA SER A 273 -3.97 -39.74 10.21
C SER A 273 -4.10 -38.25 10.53
N ILE A 274 -3.69 -37.41 9.60
CA ILE A 274 -3.82 -35.95 9.68
C ILE A 274 -4.65 -35.47 8.49
N SER A 275 -5.32 -34.34 8.64
CA SER A 275 -6.00 -33.68 7.54
C SER A 275 -5.20 -32.47 7.07
N LEU A 276 -4.90 -32.44 5.78
CA LEU A 276 -4.19 -31.35 5.13
C LEU A 276 -5.21 -30.44 4.46
N ARG A 277 -5.31 -29.18 4.94
CA ARG A 277 -6.17 -28.15 4.37
C ARG A 277 -5.32 -27.13 3.62
N SER A 278 -5.53 -27.04 2.32
CA SER A 278 -4.87 -26.13 1.40
C SER A 278 -5.88 -25.15 0.84
N ARG A 279 -5.61 -23.84 0.88
CA ARG A 279 -6.56 -22.82 0.41
C ARG A 279 -5.87 -21.72 -0.40
N VAL A 280 -6.59 -21.21 -1.41
CA VAL A 280 -6.20 -20.03 -2.19
C VAL A 280 -7.39 -19.06 -2.26
N ASP A 281 -7.14 -17.79 -1.93
CA ASP A 281 -8.12 -16.72 -2.06
C ASP A 281 -7.66 -15.65 -3.08
N PRO A 282 -8.60 -15.04 -3.81
CA PRO A 282 -8.32 -14.03 -4.83
C PRO A 282 -7.53 -12.82 -4.36
N LEU A 283 -7.72 -12.43 -3.09
CA LEU A 283 -7.10 -11.26 -2.50
C LEU A 283 -6.50 -11.61 -1.13
N ALA A 284 -5.30 -11.13 -0.86
CA ALA A 284 -4.75 -11.09 0.49
C ALA A 284 -5.69 -10.32 1.43
N SER A 285 -5.80 -10.73 2.69
CA SER A 285 -6.54 -9.93 3.68
C SER A 285 -5.90 -8.55 3.87
N TYR A 286 -6.70 -7.55 4.21
CA TYR A 286 -6.18 -6.28 4.68
C TYR A 286 -5.39 -6.51 5.97
N GLY A 287 -4.15 -6.02 5.97
CA GLY A 287 -3.35 -5.88 7.18
C GLY A 287 -2.73 -4.49 7.20
N ASN A 288 -1.92 -4.19 8.22
CA ASN A 288 -1.30 -2.87 8.39
C ASN A 288 -0.34 -2.43 7.24
N PHE A 289 -0.08 -3.28 6.26
CA PHE A 289 0.95 -3.05 5.23
C PHE A 289 0.34 -3.02 3.82
N GLN A 290 0.81 -2.07 3.00
CA GLN A 290 0.20 -1.74 1.70
C GLN A 290 0.67 -2.60 0.52
N ASN A 291 1.53 -3.60 0.75
CA ASN A 291 2.28 -4.24 -0.34
C ASN A 291 1.64 -5.53 -0.88
N THR A 292 0.57 -6.05 -0.26
CA THR A 292 -0.05 -7.34 -0.59
C THR A 292 -1.30 -7.24 -1.48
N ASN A 293 -1.72 -6.03 -1.84
CA ASN A 293 -2.95 -5.74 -2.59
C ASN A 293 -3.01 -6.33 -4.01
N LEU A 294 -1.87 -6.73 -4.56
CA LEU A 294 -1.71 -7.31 -5.89
C LEU A 294 -1.47 -8.83 -5.85
N SER A 295 -1.54 -9.45 -4.68
CA SER A 295 -1.25 -10.88 -4.48
C SER A 295 -2.50 -11.69 -4.20
N ARG A 296 -2.49 -12.95 -4.67
CA ARG A 296 -3.36 -13.99 -4.11
C ARG A 296 -2.92 -14.30 -2.68
N SER A 297 -3.85 -14.79 -1.85
CA SER A 297 -3.50 -15.38 -0.57
C SER A 297 -3.44 -16.89 -0.70
N ILE A 298 -2.40 -17.52 -0.16
CA ILE A 298 -2.31 -18.98 -0.10
C ILE A 298 -2.11 -19.42 1.34
N SER A 299 -2.72 -20.53 1.74
CA SER A 299 -2.52 -21.10 3.08
C SER A 299 -2.49 -22.61 3.04
N LEU A 300 -1.73 -23.18 3.96
CA LEU A 300 -1.66 -24.61 4.19
C LEU A 300 -1.69 -24.83 5.70
N SER A 301 -2.62 -25.65 6.16
CA SER A 301 -2.81 -25.97 7.58
C SER A 301 -2.91 -27.48 7.75
N ILE A 302 -2.33 -27.97 8.84
CA ILE A 302 -2.37 -29.39 9.21
C ILE A 302 -3.30 -29.49 10.41
N ILE A 303 -4.25 -30.41 10.34
CA ILE A 303 -5.32 -30.56 11.32
C ILE A 303 -5.24 -31.98 11.89
N ASP A 304 -5.35 -32.09 13.21
CA ASP A 304 -5.42 -33.38 13.91
C ASP A 304 -6.79 -34.06 13.74
N GLN A 305 -6.95 -35.25 14.31
CA GLN A 305 -8.21 -36.00 14.25
C GLN A 305 -9.34 -35.33 15.05
N ASN A 306 -9.02 -34.43 15.98
CA ASN A 306 -9.97 -33.70 16.80
C ASN A 306 -10.40 -32.37 16.16
N GLY A 307 -9.86 -32.02 14.98
CA GLY A 307 -10.14 -30.77 14.29
C GLY A 307 -9.27 -29.58 14.72
N ASN A 308 -8.22 -29.79 15.52
CA ASN A 308 -7.31 -28.73 15.96
C ASN A 308 -6.13 -28.57 15.00
N GLU A 309 -5.66 -27.34 14.82
CA GLU A 309 -4.45 -27.08 14.05
C GLU A 309 -3.19 -27.58 14.76
N VAL A 310 -2.31 -28.20 14.01
CA VAL A 310 -1.05 -28.78 14.45
C VAL A 310 0.08 -27.83 14.08
N SER A 311 0.89 -27.44 15.07
CA SER A 311 2.08 -26.63 14.82
C SER A 311 3.08 -27.40 13.95
N PHE A 312 3.52 -26.75 12.87
CA PHE A 312 4.53 -27.24 11.94
C PHE A 312 5.72 -26.27 11.92
N ALA A 313 6.94 -26.81 12.01
CA ALA A 313 8.16 -26.03 11.84
C ALA A 313 9.17 -26.76 10.94
N ALA A 314 9.68 -26.06 9.94
CA ALA A 314 10.78 -26.49 9.09
C ALA A 314 12.11 -25.86 9.55
N HIS A 315 13.21 -26.54 9.26
CA HIS A 315 14.55 -26.03 9.54
C HIS A 315 14.97 -24.99 8.50
N GLN A 316 15.77 -24.00 8.90
CA GLN A 316 16.26 -22.96 7.98
C GLN A 316 17.08 -23.53 6.80
N ASN A 317 17.79 -24.65 7.00
CA ASN A 317 18.59 -25.29 5.96
C ASN A 317 17.76 -26.11 4.96
N ASN A 318 16.51 -26.44 5.31
CA ASN A 318 15.58 -27.20 4.48
C ASN A 318 14.18 -26.59 4.62
N PRO A 319 13.97 -25.36 4.13
CA PRO A 319 12.73 -24.62 4.33
C PRO A 319 11.60 -25.17 3.43
N ILE A 320 10.36 -24.79 3.75
CA ILE A 320 9.21 -24.98 2.86
C ILE A 320 9.36 -24.02 1.70
N GLN A 321 9.34 -24.52 0.47
CA GLN A 321 9.33 -23.69 -0.72
C GLN A 321 7.89 -23.52 -1.19
N LEU A 322 7.43 -22.29 -1.34
CA LEU A 322 6.07 -21.97 -1.78
C LEU A 322 6.07 -20.95 -2.91
N ILE A 323 5.13 -21.09 -3.85
CA ILE A 323 4.94 -20.14 -4.95
C ILE A 323 3.60 -19.43 -4.75
N ILE A 324 3.65 -18.10 -4.65
CA ILE A 324 2.48 -17.24 -4.49
C ILE A 324 2.21 -16.52 -5.82
N PRO A 325 1.10 -16.84 -6.51
CA PRO A 325 0.72 -16.14 -7.71
C PRO A 325 0.22 -14.72 -7.42
N ARG A 326 0.40 -13.83 -8.38
CA ARG A 326 -0.14 -12.47 -8.35
C ARG A 326 -1.46 -12.39 -9.08
N ASP A 327 -2.26 -11.38 -8.74
CA ASP A 327 -3.49 -11.11 -9.46
C ASP A 327 -3.18 -10.89 -10.97
N PRO A 328 -3.88 -11.59 -11.88
CA PRO A 328 -3.71 -11.41 -13.32
C PRO A 328 -3.92 -9.98 -13.82
N ASN A 329 -4.69 -9.15 -13.12
CA ASN A 329 -4.88 -7.74 -13.45
C ASN A 329 -3.63 -6.88 -13.19
N VAL A 330 -2.63 -7.37 -12.45
CA VAL A 330 -1.41 -6.60 -12.12
C VAL A 330 -0.76 -6.02 -13.37
N LEU A 331 -0.58 -4.70 -13.38
CA LEU A 331 0.19 -4.00 -14.40
C LEU A 331 1.67 -4.35 -14.26
N ILE A 332 2.22 -5.02 -15.27
CA ILE A 332 3.65 -5.29 -15.35
C ILE A 332 4.29 -4.11 -16.09
N PRO A 333 5.30 -3.44 -15.50
CA PRO A 333 5.99 -2.36 -16.20
C PRO A 333 6.64 -2.87 -17.48
N SER A 334 6.51 -2.13 -18.58
CA SER A 334 7.31 -2.40 -19.78
C SER A 334 8.79 -2.22 -19.47
N MET A 335 9.67 -2.91 -20.19
CA MET A 335 11.10 -2.59 -20.10
C MET A 335 11.36 -1.21 -20.69
N TYR A 336 12.24 -0.44 -20.06
CA TYR A 336 12.58 0.92 -20.47
C TYR A 336 13.87 0.90 -21.29
N LEU A 337 13.83 1.44 -22.51
CA LEU A 337 14.98 1.53 -23.40
C LEU A 337 16.00 2.56 -22.87
N GLN A 338 17.23 2.11 -22.64
CA GLN A 338 18.36 2.95 -22.22
C GLN A 338 19.20 3.37 -23.44
N ASN A 339 19.13 4.65 -23.80
CA ASN A 339 19.83 5.25 -24.94
C ASN A 339 21.31 5.58 -24.63
N VAL A 340 22.08 4.57 -24.24
CA VAL A 340 23.48 4.73 -23.78
C VAL A 340 24.48 5.01 -24.91
N THR A 341 24.16 4.66 -26.15
CA THR A 341 25.03 4.91 -27.33
C THR A 341 25.13 6.38 -27.75
N LEU A 342 24.10 7.19 -27.42
CA LEU A 342 24.02 8.61 -27.79
C LEU A 342 24.76 9.54 -26.81
N ILE A 343 25.24 9.01 -25.69
CA ILE A 343 25.98 9.77 -24.68
C ILE A 343 27.40 9.95 -25.20
N ASN A 344 27.66 11.07 -25.91
CA ASN A 344 29.01 11.46 -26.32
C ASN A 344 29.92 11.57 -25.08
N SER A 345 30.79 10.57 -24.93
CA SER A 345 31.72 10.37 -23.81
C SER A 345 32.83 11.42 -23.68
N THR A 346 32.86 12.43 -24.54
CA THR A 346 33.92 13.46 -24.52
C THR A 346 33.80 14.44 -23.34
N LEU A 347 32.64 14.52 -22.68
CA LEU A 347 32.44 15.43 -21.54
C LEU A 347 32.39 14.73 -20.17
N ASN A 348 32.00 13.45 -20.10
CA ASN A 348 31.89 12.69 -18.85
C ASN A 348 32.41 11.25 -19.04
N ASN A 349 33.67 10.98 -18.64
CA ASN A 349 34.29 9.64 -18.58
C ASN A 349 33.66 8.78 -17.46
N LEU A 350 32.37 8.44 -17.58
CA LEU A 350 31.70 7.59 -16.60
C LEU A 350 32.06 6.12 -16.84
N LEU A 351 32.51 5.45 -15.78
CA LEU A 351 32.92 4.05 -15.80
C LEU A 351 31.71 3.09 -15.96
N PHE A 352 30.57 3.46 -15.38
CA PHE A 352 29.31 2.72 -15.41
C PHE A 352 28.15 3.64 -15.77
N ASN A 353 27.10 3.08 -16.38
CA ASN A 353 25.80 3.72 -16.44
C ASN A 353 25.06 3.47 -15.12
N TYR A 354 25.06 4.48 -14.24
CA TYR A 354 24.49 4.39 -12.90
C TYR A 354 22.99 4.72 -12.87
N HIS A 355 22.29 3.99 -12.01
CA HIS A 355 20.86 4.08 -11.76
C HIS A 355 20.61 4.18 -10.25
N TYR A 356 19.59 4.93 -9.87
CA TYR A 356 19.17 5.10 -8.49
C TYR A 356 17.76 4.55 -8.29
N ILE A 357 17.57 3.76 -7.24
CA ILE A 357 16.28 3.24 -6.81
C ILE A 357 16.04 3.65 -5.35
N ASN A 358 14.83 4.15 -5.07
CA ASN A 358 14.35 4.30 -3.71
C ASN A 358 13.73 2.97 -3.24
N ILE A 359 14.23 2.42 -2.14
CA ILE A 359 13.76 1.17 -1.54
C ILE A 359 13.19 1.40 -0.12
N THR A 360 12.81 2.63 0.23
CA THR A 360 12.17 2.93 1.51
C THR A 360 10.82 2.22 1.62
N THR A 361 10.80 1.08 2.30
CA THR A 361 9.58 0.31 2.57
C THR A 361 9.49 -0.04 4.06
N SER A 362 8.26 -0.19 4.55
CA SER A 362 8.00 -0.58 5.94
C SER A 362 8.26 -2.05 6.22
N LEU A 363 8.24 -2.89 5.17
CA LEU A 363 8.57 -4.31 5.24
C LEU A 363 9.76 -4.63 4.33
N PRO A 364 10.56 -5.65 4.67
CA PRO A 364 11.61 -6.17 3.80
C PRO A 364 11.08 -6.57 2.42
N ILE A 365 11.86 -6.24 1.39
CA ILE A 365 11.54 -6.52 -0.02
C ILE A 365 12.80 -7.04 -0.73
N SER A 366 12.63 -7.90 -1.73
CA SER A 366 13.69 -8.21 -2.69
C SER A 366 13.65 -7.23 -3.85
N VAL A 367 14.80 -7.01 -4.51
CA VAL A 367 14.90 -6.18 -5.72
C VAL A 367 15.33 -7.07 -6.88
N HIS A 368 14.55 -7.03 -7.97
CA HIS A 368 14.79 -7.83 -9.17
C HIS A 368 15.17 -6.93 -10.34
N PHE A 369 16.17 -7.36 -11.09
CA PHE A 369 16.71 -6.68 -12.26
C PHE A 369 16.55 -7.57 -13.49
N GLU A 370 15.92 -7.04 -14.52
CA GLU A 370 15.80 -7.66 -15.83
C GLU A 370 16.43 -6.75 -16.87
N ILE A 371 17.43 -7.27 -17.60
CA ILE A 371 18.13 -6.53 -18.64
C ILE A 371 18.00 -7.31 -19.94
N HIS A 372 17.34 -6.71 -20.92
CA HIS A 372 17.25 -7.24 -22.28
C HIS A 372 18.26 -6.51 -23.16
N SER A 373 19.23 -7.25 -23.68
CA SER A 373 20.24 -6.69 -24.58
C SER A 373 19.74 -6.71 -26.02
N LEU A 374 19.86 -5.60 -26.76
CA LEU A 374 19.59 -5.59 -28.20
C LEU A 374 20.64 -6.38 -29.01
N ASN A 375 21.76 -6.77 -28.38
CA ASN A 375 22.77 -7.65 -28.95
C ASN A 375 23.14 -8.74 -27.93
N THR A 376 22.67 -9.96 -28.16
CA THR A 376 22.82 -11.12 -27.26
C THR A 376 24.26 -11.62 -27.11
N ASN A 377 25.19 -11.16 -27.96
CA ASN A 377 26.61 -11.53 -27.89
C ASN A 377 27.41 -10.63 -26.94
N LEU A 378 26.80 -9.62 -26.33
CA LEU A 378 27.47 -8.71 -25.41
C LEU A 378 27.48 -9.28 -23.98
N ALA A 379 28.49 -8.89 -23.22
CA ALA A 379 28.58 -9.20 -21.79
C ALA A 379 28.58 -7.91 -20.98
N TYR A 380 27.99 -7.95 -19.79
CA TYR A 380 27.87 -6.80 -18.91
C TYR A 380 28.39 -7.09 -17.51
N LEU A 381 29.08 -6.11 -16.93
CA LEU A 381 29.41 -6.08 -15.51
C LEU A 381 28.34 -5.26 -14.78
N PHE A 382 27.70 -5.89 -13.81
CA PHE A 382 26.74 -5.26 -12.91
C PHE A 382 27.38 -5.06 -11.54
N ILE A 383 27.22 -3.86 -10.99
CA ILE A 383 27.67 -3.50 -9.64
C ILE A 383 26.54 -2.81 -8.89
N TYR A 384 26.46 -2.96 -7.58
CA TYR A 384 25.49 -2.28 -6.74
C TYR A 384 26.02 -2.02 -5.34
N LYS A 385 25.45 -1.00 -4.69
CA LYS A 385 25.68 -0.66 -3.29
C LYS A 385 24.47 0.06 -2.72
N PHE A 386 24.19 -0.20 -1.45
CA PHE A 386 23.14 0.49 -0.72
C PHE A 386 23.61 1.87 -0.24
N ASP A 387 22.73 2.87 -0.33
CA ASP A 387 22.86 4.24 0.17
C ASP A 387 24.06 5.08 -0.35
N GLN A 388 24.95 4.47 -1.14
CA GLN A 388 26.17 5.07 -1.65
C GLN A 388 26.47 4.57 -3.07
N THR A 389 27.24 5.35 -3.83
CA THR A 389 27.66 4.95 -5.18
C THR A 389 28.63 3.78 -5.11
N PRO A 390 28.43 2.69 -5.88
CA PRO A 390 29.33 1.55 -5.86
C PRO A 390 30.68 1.90 -6.49
N LEU A 391 31.75 1.46 -5.84
CA LEU A 391 33.13 1.74 -6.22
C LEU A 391 33.79 0.50 -6.82
N LEU A 392 34.52 0.71 -7.91
CA LEU A 392 35.45 -0.26 -8.47
C LEU A 392 36.86 0.25 -8.16
N ASN A 393 37.67 -0.51 -7.43
CA ASN A 393 39.06 -0.14 -7.16
C ASN A 393 40.02 -1.26 -7.56
N SER A 394 40.69 -1.06 -8.70
CA SER A 394 41.73 -1.97 -9.23
C SER A 394 42.93 -2.16 -8.33
N SER A 395 43.23 -1.20 -7.45
CA SER A 395 44.41 -1.27 -6.58
C SER A 395 44.19 -2.13 -5.33
N THR A 396 42.93 -2.27 -4.86
CA THR A 396 42.62 -2.98 -3.60
C THR A 396 41.84 -4.28 -3.80
N ASN A 397 41.50 -4.65 -5.05
CA ASN A 397 40.59 -5.77 -5.36
C ASN A 397 39.27 -5.74 -4.57
N LEU A 398 38.83 -4.55 -4.17
CA LEU A 398 37.57 -4.35 -3.48
C LEU A 398 36.52 -3.95 -4.51
N ILE A 399 35.47 -4.75 -4.60
CA ILE A 399 34.29 -4.47 -5.41
C ILE A 399 33.11 -4.61 -4.46
N ASP A 400 32.20 -3.64 -4.51
CA ASP A 400 30.89 -3.77 -3.86
C ASP A 400 30.09 -4.92 -4.52
N GLY A 401 28.82 -5.11 -4.14
CA GLY A 401 28.00 -6.20 -4.68
C GLY A 401 28.06 -6.24 -6.21
N SER A 402 28.44 -7.39 -6.80
CA SER A 402 28.70 -7.46 -8.25
C SER A 402 28.31 -8.81 -8.84
N THR A 403 27.95 -8.78 -10.12
CA THR A 403 27.69 -9.98 -10.92
C THR A 403 28.09 -9.75 -12.37
N LEU A 404 28.36 -10.84 -13.09
CA LEU A 404 28.71 -10.83 -14.51
C LEU A 404 27.55 -11.42 -15.31
N PHE A 405 27.08 -10.68 -16.31
CA PHE A 405 26.11 -11.15 -17.28
C PHE A 405 26.85 -11.56 -18.55
N CYS A 406 27.02 -12.86 -18.76
CA CYS A 406 27.66 -13.40 -19.95
C CYS A 406 26.63 -14.03 -20.89
N PRO A 407 26.89 -14.08 -22.21
CA PRO A 407 25.98 -14.68 -23.18
C PRO A 407 25.47 -16.10 -22.83
N PHE A 408 26.30 -16.94 -22.20
CA PHE A 408 25.89 -18.29 -21.78
C PHE A 408 24.84 -18.31 -20.65
N ASN A 409 24.64 -17.21 -19.92
CA ASN A 409 23.57 -17.08 -18.92
C ASN A 409 22.18 -16.92 -19.56
N LEU A 410 22.10 -16.65 -20.87
CA LEU A 410 20.85 -16.53 -21.62
C LEU A 410 20.36 -17.92 -22.00
N ILE A 411 19.60 -18.55 -21.10
CA ILE A 411 19.18 -19.95 -21.31
C ILE A 411 17.91 -20.04 -22.16
N ASN A 412 17.00 -19.04 -22.17
CA ASN A 412 15.72 -19.13 -22.92
C ASN A 412 15.06 -17.81 -23.39
N ASP A 413 15.23 -16.67 -22.69
CA ASP A 413 14.39 -15.47 -22.92
C ASP A 413 15.16 -14.20 -23.35
N ASP A 414 16.42 -14.30 -23.79
CA ASP A 414 17.31 -13.16 -24.13
C ASP A 414 17.43 -12.05 -23.04
N ILE A 415 17.00 -12.37 -21.80
CA ILE A 415 16.98 -11.45 -20.65
C ILE A 415 17.95 -11.95 -19.58
N TYR A 416 18.87 -11.07 -19.17
CA TYR A 416 19.68 -11.26 -17.98
C TYR A 416 18.87 -10.96 -16.73
N ARG A 417 18.90 -11.87 -15.75
CA ARG A 417 18.20 -11.74 -14.47
C ARG A 417 19.20 -11.72 -13.33
N TYR A 418 19.02 -10.79 -12.41
CA TYR A 418 19.70 -10.78 -11.11
C TYR A 418 18.72 -10.32 -10.04
N PHE A 419 18.84 -10.83 -8.84
CA PHE A 419 18.00 -10.41 -7.73
C PHE A 419 18.84 -10.27 -6.46
N ILE A 420 18.38 -9.37 -5.60
CA ILE A 420 18.89 -9.16 -4.25
C ILE A 420 17.76 -9.61 -3.32
N ASP A 421 18.07 -10.53 -2.42
CA ASP A 421 17.08 -11.08 -1.48
C ASP A 421 16.56 -10.01 -0.48
N ASN A 422 15.48 -10.35 0.20
CA ASN A 422 14.83 -9.49 1.18
C ASN A 422 15.55 -9.40 2.53
N GLN A 423 16.66 -10.12 2.76
CA GLN A 423 17.44 -10.01 3.98
C GLN A 423 18.49 -8.90 3.91
N GLN A 424 18.89 -8.50 2.70
CA GLN A 424 19.91 -7.48 2.46
C GLN A 424 19.35 -6.05 2.37
N THR A 425 18.05 -5.90 2.10
CA THR A 425 17.40 -4.58 1.98
C THR A 425 16.95 -3.92 3.30
N PRO A 426 16.68 -4.63 4.42
CA PRO A 426 16.28 -4.00 5.67
C PRO A 426 17.32 -2.97 6.10
N THR A 427 16.86 -1.81 6.60
CA THR A 427 17.66 -0.65 7.08
C THR A 427 18.23 0.28 6.01
N HIS A 428 18.13 -0.07 4.73
CA HIS A 428 18.59 0.78 3.64
C HIS A 428 17.45 1.63 3.05
N GLN A 429 17.78 2.83 2.59
CA GLN A 429 16.80 3.74 1.98
C GLN A 429 16.88 3.70 0.46
N SER A 430 18.07 3.46 -0.08
CA SER A 430 18.29 3.50 -1.52
C SER A 430 19.28 2.44 -1.98
N LEU A 431 19.16 2.10 -3.26
CA LEU A 431 20.04 1.19 -3.96
C LEU A 431 20.56 1.88 -5.22
N ILE A 432 21.88 2.01 -5.31
CA ILE A 432 22.56 2.53 -6.51
C ILE A 432 23.23 1.36 -7.19
N PHE A 433 22.93 1.15 -8.46
CA PHE A 433 23.57 0.13 -9.27
C PHE A 433 24.10 0.69 -10.59
N GLY A 434 25.12 0.06 -11.15
CA GLY A 434 25.79 0.46 -12.36
C GLY A 434 25.94 -0.72 -13.31
N ILE A 435 25.73 -0.46 -14.60
CA ILE A 435 25.96 -1.43 -15.68
C ILE A 435 27.10 -0.92 -16.55
N ARG A 436 28.02 -1.81 -16.96
CA ARG A 436 29.10 -1.53 -17.90
C ARG A 436 29.20 -2.66 -18.92
N GLU A 437 29.30 -2.33 -20.21
CA GLU A 437 29.60 -3.31 -21.25
C GLU A 437 31.08 -3.74 -21.19
N LEU A 438 31.34 -5.04 -21.31
CA LEU A 438 32.70 -5.60 -21.35
C LEU A 438 33.27 -5.49 -22.76
N ASN A 439 34.56 -5.18 -22.86
CA ASN A 439 35.24 -5.24 -24.15
C ASN A 439 35.52 -6.70 -24.58
N SER A 440 35.91 -6.91 -25.85
CA SER A 440 36.15 -8.25 -26.40
C SER A 440 37.23 -9.06 -25.65
N THR A 441 38.24 -8.40 -25.08
CA THR A 441 39.30 -9.07 -24.32
C THR A 441 38.79 -9.51 -22.95
N GLU A 442 38.04 -8.65 -22.26
CA GLU A 442 37.38 -8.95 -20.99
C GLU A 442 36.37 -10.09 -21.15
N MET A 443 35.53 -10.02 -22.19
CA MET A 443 34.57 -11.07 -22.49
C MET A 443 35.24 -12.43 -22.72
N ASN A 444 36.35 -12.47 -23.48
CA ASN A 444 37.09 -13.72 -23.69
C ASN A 444 37.70 -14.28 -22.41
N ASN A 445 38.21 -13.40 -21.54
CA ASN A 445 38.87 -13.81 -20.30
C ASN A 445 37.87 -14.29 -19.23
N TYR A 446 36.71 -13.64 -19.12
CA TYR A 446 35.77 -13.86 -18.01
C TYR A 446 34.51 -14.63 -18.39
N CYS A 447 34.10 -14.64 -19.67
CA CYS A 447 32.88 -15.32 -20.10
C CYS A 447 33.11 -16.61 -20.89
N LEU A 448 34.31 -16.87 -21.44
CA LEU A 448 34.55 -18.05 -22.29
C LEU A 448 35.29 -19.22 -21.58
N ASN A 449 36.07 -18.95 -20.52
CA ASN A 449 36.80 -19.99 -19.77
C ASN A 449 36.03 -20.40 -18.50
N SER A 450 35.02 -21.25 -18.66
CA SER A 450 34.06 -21.65 -17.61
C SER A 450 34.59 -22.65 -16.56
N SER A 451 35.90 -22.91 -16.47
CA SER A 451 36.44 -24.03 -15.69
C SER A 451 37.38 -23.67 -14.52
N SER A 452 37.51 -22.40 -14.12
CA SER A 452 38.28 -22.04 -12.91
C SER A 452 37.50 -21.16 -11.94
N ILE A 453 37.18 -21.75 -10.79
CA ILE A 453 36.45 -21.26 -9.60
C ILE A 453 37.12 -20.06 -8.88
N ASN A 454 38.10 -19.36 -9.47
CA ASN A 454 38.67 -18.14 -8.90
C ASN A 454 38.36 -16.94 -9.78
N MET A 455 37.12 -16.46 -9.70
CA MET A 455 36.60 -15.32 -10.46
C MET A 455 37.19 -14.01 -9.92
N SER A 456 38.45 -13.69 -10.23
CA SER A 456 38.88 -12.29 -10.14
C SER A 456 38.04 -11.52 -11.16
N LEU A 457 37.09 -10.69 -10.70
CA LEU A 457 36.24 -9.89 -11.59
C LEU A 457 37.09 -9.00 -12.54
N PRO A 458 36.53 -8.56 -13.68
CA PRO A 458 37.16 -7.55 -14.55
C PRO A 458 37.32 -6.22 -13.81
N ILE A 459 38.40 -6.06 -13.04
CA ILE A 459 38.72 -4.82 -12.34
C ILE A 459 39.60 -3.96 -13.25
N THR A 460 39.00 -3.45 -14.34
CA THR A 460 39.64 -2.40 -15.13
C THR A 460 38.93 -1.08 -14.86
N ASP A 461 39.66 -0.10 -14.31
CA ASP A 461 39.16 1.25 -14.04
C ASP A 461 39.16 2.10 -15.33
N LYS A 462 38.85 1.49 -16.48
CA LYS A 462 38.82 2.16 -17.78
C LYS A 462 37.38 2.32 -18.26
N PRO A 463 36.95 3.54 -18.61
CA PRO A 463 35.62 3.75 -19.18
C PRO A 463 35.52 3.03 -20.53
N PHE A 464 34.38 2.38 -20.76
CA PHE A 464 34.07 1.73 -22.04
C PHE A 464 32.75 2.28 -22.56
N ASN A 465 32.73 2.69 -23.82
CA ASN A 465 31.52 3.20 -24.45
C ASN A 465 30.64 2.03 -24.88
N PHE A 466 29.36 2.08 -24.51
CA PHE A 466 28.39 1.09 -24.95
C PHE A 466 28.30 1.05 -26.47
N THR A 467 28.35 -0.15 -27.04
CA THR A 467 28.19 -0.38 -28.49
C THR A 467 26.73 -0.60 -28.85
N SER A 468 25.90 -1.01 -27.89
CA SER A 468 24.46 -1.24 -28.06
C SER A 468 23.65 -0.65 -26.92
N ASN A 469 22.43 -0.20 -27.25
CA ASN A 469 21.42 0.09 -26.23
C ASN A 469 20.87 -1.21 -25.63
N TYR A 470 20.24 -1.11 -24.47
CA TYR A 470 19.58 -2.22 -23.77
C TYR A 470 18.27 -1.74 -23.15
N GLU A 471 17.37 -2.65 -22.84
CA GLU A 471 16.14 -2.37 -22.10
C GLU A 471 16.27 -2.87 -20.66
N LEU A 472 15.72 -2.11 -19.72
CA LEU A 472 15.85 -2.36 -18.30
C LEU A 472 14.48 -2.37 -17.64
N ARG A 473 14.22 -3.38 -16.82
CA ARG A 473 13.08 -3.44 -15.90
C ARG A 473 13.56 -3.74 -14.50
N ILE A 474 12.92 -3.07 -13.54
CA ILE A 474 13.18 -3.24 -12.12
C ILE A 474 11.84 -3.36 -11.42
N TYR A 475 11.72 -4.33 -10.52
CA TYR A 475 10.56 -4.49 -9.67
C TYR A 475 10.98 -5.03 -8.32
N THR A 476 10.11 -4.88 -7.34
CA THR A 476 10.33 -5.44 -6.01
C THR A 476 9.31 -6.52 -5.73
N SER A 477 9.74 -7.53 -4.98
CA SER A 477 8.86 -8.59 -4.50
C SER A 477 8.97 -8.70 -2.99
N GLY A 478 7.98 -9.30 -2.34
CA GLY A 478 8.01 -9.55 -0.90
C GLY A 478 7.36 -10.87 -0.55
N CYS A 479 7.70 -11.44 0.59
CA CYS A 479 7.07 -12.63 1.13
C CYS A 479 6.58 -12.30 2.53
N TYR A 480 5.27 -12.41 2.73
CA TYR A 480 4.64 -12.04 3.99
C TYR A 480 3.70 -13.13 4.47
N TYR A 481 3.61 -13.29 5.79
CA TYR A 481 2.61 -14.10 6.44
C TYR A 481 1.70 -13.25 7.33
N LEU A 482 0.47 -13.70 7.52
CA LEU A 482 -0.50 -13.03 8.38
C LEU A 482 -0.37 -13.57 9.81
N ASP A 483 -0.08 -12.69 10.77
CA ASP A 483 -0.07 -13.04 12.20
C ASP A 483 -1.49 -13.13 12.80
N GLU A 484 -1.59 -13.61 14.04
CA GLU A 484 -2.86 -13.74 14.78
C GLU A 484 -3.57 -12.39 15.01
N ASN A 485 -2.84 -11.28 14.92
CA ASN A 485 -3.35 -9.92 15.08
C ASN A 485 -3.71 -9.27 13.74
N ASN A 486 -3.84 -10.05 12.65
CA ASN A 486 -4.10 -9.59 11.28
C ASN A 486 -3.05 -8.61 10.74
N ASN A 487 -1.78 -8.78 11.12
CA ASN A 487 -0.66 -8.01 10.58
C ASN A 487 0.20 -8.86 9.66
N TRP A 488 0.55 -8.30 8.51
CA TRP A 488 1.55 -8.91 7.63
C TRP A 488 2.94 -8.79 8.24
N LYS A 489 3.65 -9.90 8.31
CA LYS A 489 4.99 -10.03 8.88
C LYS A 489 5.91 -10.77 7.89
N SER A 490 7.22 -10.62 8.05
CA SER A 490 8.21 -11.19 7.13
C SER A 490 9.28 -12.02 7.84
N ASP A 491 9.18 -12.20 9.15
CA ASP A 491 10.13 -13.00 9.92
C ASP A 491 10.03 -14.48 9.51
N GLY A 492 11.19 -15.14 9.44
CA GLY A 492 11.27 -16.53 8.98
C GLY A 492 11.00 -16.74 7.48
N LEU A 493 10.83 -15.66 6.69
CA LEU A 493 10.57 -15.71 5.24
C LEU A 493 11.72 -15.12 4.41
N ILE A 494 12.10 -15.85 3.36
CA ILE A 494 13.10 -15.42 2.39
C ILE A 494 12.50 -15.47 0.98
N VAL A 495 12.70 -14.43 0.19
CA VAL A 495 12.30 -14.44 -1.24
C VAL A 495 13.32 -15.26 -2.03
N GLY A 496 12.83 -16.24 -2.78
CA GLY A 496 13.66 -17.14 -3.58
C GLY A 496 13.98 -16.62 -4.98
N SER A 497 14.97 -17.27 -5.61
CA SER A 497 15.52 -16.89 -6.93
C SER A 497 14.59 -17.18 -8.11
N LEU A 498 13.60 -18.05 -7.96
CA LEU A 498 12.61 -18.37 -9.00
C LEU A 498 11.49 -17.34 -9.11
N THR A 499 11.48 -16.33 -8.21
CA THR A 499 10.56 -15.20 -8.28
C THR A 499 10.68 -14.46 -9.60
N ASN A 500 9.54 -14.20 -10.24
CA ASN A 500 9.43 -13.43 -11.48
C ASN A 500 8.33 -12.35 -11.34
N HIS A 501 7.94 -11.67 -12.42
CA HIS A 501 6.89 -10.64 -12.37
C HIS A 501 5.44 -11.17 -12.26
N TYR A 502 5.21 -12.49 -12.39
CA TYR A 502 3.90 -13.13 -12.24
C TYR A 502 3.68 -13.81 -10.88
N GLU A 503 4.74 -14.34 -10.28
CA GLU A 503 4.66 -15.12 -9.05
C GLU A 503 5.89 -14.90 -8.16
N THR A 504 5.70 -15.06 -6.86
CA THR A 504 6.76 -14.89 -5.86
C THR A 504 7.09 -16.23 -5.24
N GLU A 505 8.36 -16.62 -5.30
CA GLU A 505 8.87 -17.75 -4.56
C GLU A 505 9.24 -17.32 -3.14
N CYS A 506 8.73 -18.03 -2.14
CA CYS A 506 9.08 -17.81 -0.76
C CYS A 506 9.62 -19.10 -0.14
N LEU A 507 10.61 -18.94 0.73
CA LEU A 507 11.14 -19.98 1.59
C LEU A 507 10.68 -19.68 3.02
N SER A 508 9.94 -20.61 3.61
CA SER A 508 9.33 -20.44 4.94
C SER A 508 9.79 -21.52 5.92
N THR A 509 9.83 -21.15 7.20
CA THR A 509 10.08 -22.06 8.31
C THR A 509 8.81 -22.52 9.03
N HIS A 510 7.64 -21.98 8.67
CA HIS A 510 6.35 -22.30 9.28
C HIS A 510 5.24 -22.41 8.23
N LEU A 511 4.08 -22.93 8.65
CA LEU A 511 2.86 -22.97 7.84
C LEU A 511 1.83 -22.00 8.42
N THR A 512 1.40 -21.04 7.60
CA THR A 512 0.44 -19.98 7.94
C THR A 512 -0.30 -19.55 6.66
N SER A 513 -1.02 -18.44 6.70
CA SER A 513 -1.48 -17.75 5.50
C SER A 513 -0.39 -16.82 4.97
N PHE A 514 -0.11 -16.90 3.68
CA PHE A 514 0.92 -16.15 2.97
C PHE A 514 0.34 -15.25 1.89
N ALA A 515 1.05 -14.17 1.61
CA ALA A 515 0.82 -13.30 0.47
C ALA A 515 2.17 -12.77 -0.06
N GLY A 516 2.22 -12.51 -1.36
CA GLY A 516 3.34 -11.86 -2.01
C GLY A 516 3.25 -10.33 -1.93
N GLY A 517 4.40 -9.69 -1.91
CA GLY A 517 4.55 -8.28 -2.19
C GLY A 517 4.85 -8.04 -3.67
N PHE A 518 4.28 -7.00 -4.28
CA PHE A 518 4.74 -6.53 -5.59
C PHE A 518 4.61 -5.03 -5.69
N ILE A 519 5.74 -4.33 -5.74
CA ILE A 519 5.77 -2.87 -5.95
C ILE A 519 6.51 -2.60 -7.25
N VAL A 520 5.82 -1.94 -8.16
CA VAL A 520 6.40 -1.41 -9.39
C VAL A 520 7.16 -0.14 -9.03
N LEU A 521 8.48 -0.17 -9.21
CA LEU A 521 9.31 1.00 -8.98
C LEU A 521 9.17 1.95 -10.18
N PRO A 522 9.15 3.28 -9.94
CA PRO A 522 9.20 4.25 -11.02
C PRO A 522 10.50 4.13 -11.81
N GLU A 523 10.53 4.69 -13.02
CA GLU A 523 11.74 4.70 -13.84
C GLU A 523 12.92 5.28 -13.04
N PRO A 524 14.06 4.56 -12.96
CA PRO A 524 15.22 5.05 -12.24
C PRO A 524 15.72 6.34 -12.91
N ILE A 525 16.03 7.35 -12.09
CA ILE A 525 16.54 8.62 -12.60
C ILE A 525 17.91 8.37 -13.23
N ASN A 526 18.02 8.60 -14.54
CA ASN A 526 19.30 8.53 -15.23
C ASN A 526 20.11 9.81 -14.95
N TRP A 527 20.90 9.78 -13.87
CA TRP A 527 21.74 10.91 -13.47
C TRP A 527 22.79 11.27 -14.52
N SER A 528 23.30 10.31 -15.29
CA SER A 528 24.25 10.58 -16.37
C SER A 528 23.62 11.47 -17.45
N TYR A 529 22.36 11.21 -17.81
CA TYR A 529 21.59 12.04 -18.73
C TYR A 529 21.25 13.41 -18.12
N VAL A 530 20.80 13.44 -16.85
CA VAL A 530 20.48 14.70 -16.15
C VAL A 530 21.69 15.61 -16.14
N PHE A 531 22.87 15.11 -15.75
CA PHE A 531 24.09 15.93 -15.69
C PHE A 531 24.67 16.25 -17.08
N ALA A 532 24.61 15.33 -18.05
CA ALA A 532 25.03 15.62 -19.43
C ALA A 532 24.20 16.73 -20.09
N ASN A 533 22.97 16.94 -19.60
CA ASN A 533 22.06 17.97 -20.08
C ASN A 533 21.86 19.13 -19.11
N ALA A 534 22.46 19.11 -17.90
CA ALA A 534 22.35 20.19 -16.91
C ALA A 534 23.05 21.49 -17.32
N GLY A 535 23.75 21.52 -18.46
CA GLY A 535 24.46 22.71 -18.94
C GLY A 535 23.56 23.95 -19.04
N PHE A 536 24.02 25.07 -18.47
CA PHE A 536 23.30 26.35 -18.43
C PHE A 536 22.83 26.81 -19.82
N LEU A 537 23.66 26.62 -20.85
CA LEU A 537 23.34 27.01 -22.23
C LEU A 537 22.28 26.11 -22.89
N LYS A 538 22.18 24.84 -22.48
CA LYS A 538 21.19 23.90 -23.03
C LYS A 538 19.80 24.14 -22.42
N ASN A 539 19.73 24.51 -21.14
CA ASN A 539 18.48 24.64 -20.38
C ASN A 539 18.22 26.06 -19.84
N LYS A 540 18.46 27.07 -20.67
CA LYS A 540 18.36 28.50 -20.28
C LYS A 540 17.05 28.87 -19.60
N THR A 541 15.92 28.31 -20.05
CA THR A 541 14.58 28.63 -19.52
C THR A 541 14.46 28.27 -18.03
N ILE A 542 14.90 27.06 -17.64
CA ILE A 542 14.80 26.58 -16.25
C ILE A 542 15.66 27.45 -15.32
N TYR A 543 16.90 27.74 -15.73
CA TYR A 543 17.77 28.58 -14.93
C TYR A 543 17.26 30.02 -14.82
N LEU A 544 16.71 30.59 -15.91
CA LEU A 544 16.13 31.92 -15.90
C LEU A 544 14.92 32.01 -14.97
N THR A 545 14.02 31.02 -14.98
CA THR A 545 12.85 31.01 -14.08
C THR A 545 13.26 30.91 -12.61
N VAL A 546 14.22 30.04 -12.28
CA VAL A 546 14.75 29.92 -10.89
C VAL A 546 15.40 31.22 -10.43
N ILE A 547 16.18 31.89 -11.28
CA ILE A 547 16.81 33.19 -10.96
C ILE A 547 15.73 34.27 -10.75
N CYS A 548 14.72 34.34 -11.60
CA CYS A 548 13.61 35.30 -11.47
C CYS A 548 12.81 35.09 -10.18
N ILE A 549 12.48 33.85 -9.84
CA ILE A 549 11.77 33.52 -8.59
C ILE A 549 12.63 33.86 -7.38
N SER A 550 13.92 33.51 -7.42
CA SER A 550 14.86 33.80 -6.33
C SER A 550 15.05 35.31 -6.10
N THR A 551 15.16 36.09 -7.18
CA THR A 551 15.28 37.56 -7.09
C THR A 551 13.99 38.21 -6.58
N ALA A 552 12.82 37.77 -7.05
CA ALA A 552 11.53 38.22 -6.53
C ALA A 552 11.38 37.91 -5.03
N TYR A 553 11.78 36.72 -4.60
CA TYR A 553 11.80 36.33 -3.19
C TYR A 553 12.68 37.26 -2.34
N ILE A 554 13.90 37.55 -2.79
CA ILE A 554 14.81 38.46 -2.08
C ILE A 554 14.21 39.88 -1.97
N ILE A 555 13.60 40.39 -3.04
CA ILE A 555 12.95 41.71 -3.03
C ILE A 555 11.80 41.75 -2.01
N LEU A 556 10.95 40.72 -2.00
CA LEU A 556 9.85 40.59 -1.03
C LEU A 556 10.37 40.45 0.40
N MET A 557 11.45 39.71 0.61
CA MET A 557 12.08 39.56 1.93
C MET A 557 12.61 40.91 2.46
N ILE A 558 13.26 41.70 1.60
CA ILE A 558 13.74 43.06 1.95
C ILE A 558 12.55 43.97 2.28
N PHE A 559 11.49 43.92 1.47
CA PHE A 559 10.27 44.69 1.72
C PHE A 559 9.58 44.31 3.04
N GLY A 560 9.47 43.00 3.33
CA GLY A 560 8.94 42.50 4.60
C GLY A 560 9.74 43.03 5.80
N ARG A 561 11.08 42.90 5.76
CA ARG A 561 11.99 43.46 6.78
C ARG A 561 11.82 44.97 6.99
N PHE A 562 11.59 45.72 5.91
CA PHE A 562 11.32 47.16 6.01
C PHE A 562 9.96 47.45 6.67
N LYS A 563 8.93 46.66 6.35
CA LYS A 563 7.61 46.77 6.98
C LYS A 563 7.62 46.41 8.45
N ASP A 564 8.34 45.36 8.84
CA ASP A 564 8.49 44.94 10.23
C ASP A 564 9.13 46.05 11.07
N LYS A 565 10.22 46.68 10.58
CA LYS A 565 10.84 47.83 11.26
C LYS A 565 9.87 48.99 11.46
N LYS A 566 9.04 49.29 10.45
CA LYS A 566 8.03 50.34 10.54
C LYS A 566 6.88 49.98 11.47
N ASP A 567 6.60 48.70 11.68
CA ASP A 567 5.57 48.25 12.61
C ASP A 567 6.02 48.38 14.07
N ILE A 568 7.31 48.15 14.35
CA ILE A 568 7.90 48.40 15.67
C ILE A 568 7.72 49.86 16.10
N GLU A 569 7.83 50.83 15.17
CA GLU A 569 7.58 52.26 15.46
C GLU A 569 6.14 52.55 15.90
N LYS A 570 5.19 51.65 15.63
CA LYS A 570 3.80 51.79 16.08
C LYS A 570 3.56 51.21 17.47
N LEU A 571 4.52 50.49 18.05
CA LEU A 571 4.40 49.90 19.38
C LEU A 571 4.66 50.96 20.45
N GLY A 572 3.84 50.99 21.50
CA GLY A 572 3.99 51.90 22.63
C GLY A 572 2.66 52.41 23.15
N VAL A 573 2.70 52.94 24.37
CA VAL A 573 1.55 53.56 25.03
C VAL A 573 1.83 55.06 25.19
N THR A 574 0.92 55.89 24.69
CA THR A 574 1.14 57.35 24.62
C THR A 574 0.36 58.06 25.72
N PRO A 575 1.01 58.87 26.58
CA PRO A 575 0.28 59.66 27.56
C PRO A 575 -0.58 60.72 26.86
N LEU A 576 -1.81 60.92 27.34
CA LEU A 576 -2.66 61.99 26.82
C LEU A 576 -2.03 63.38 27.12
N PRO A 577 -2.17 64.35 26.21
CA PRO A 577 -1.52 65.65 26.33
C PRO A 577 -2.02 66.48 27.52
N ASP A 578 -3.21 66.15 28.03
CA ASP A 578 -3.89 66.81 29.13
C ASP A 578 -3.81 66.00 30.45
N ASN A 579 -2.82 65.10 30.59
CA ASN A 579 -2.54 64.45 31.87
C ASN A 579 -1.83 65.40 32.83
N ASP A 580 -2.18 65.34 34.12
CA ASP A 580 -1.46 66.04 35.18
C ASP A 580 -0.58 65.06 35.98
N LYS A 581 0.55 65.56 36.49
CA LYS A 581 1.47 64.77 37.34
C LYS A 581 0.93 64.59 38.76
N SER A 582 0.01 65.43 39.20
CA SER A 582 -0.61 65.32 40.53
C SER A 582 -1.77 64.32 40.60
N ASP A 583 -2.23 63.83 39.45
CA ASP A 583 -3.32 62.86 39.33
C ASP A 583 -2.92 61.50 39.92
N GLN A 584 -3.83 60.84 40.64
CA GLN A 584 -3.52 59.60 41.37
C GLN A 584 -3.93 58.32 40.63
N TYR A 585 -4.87 58.42 39.70
CA TYR A 585 -5.40 57.25 38.99
C TYR A 585 -5.00 57.27 37.52
N TYR A 586 -4.54 56.12 37.00
CA TYR A 586 -4.12 55.96 35.61
C TYR A 586 -4.94 54.87 34.91
N TYR A 587 -5.49 55.22 33.75
CA TYR A 587 -6.25 54.32 32.89
C TYR A 587 -5.52 54.11 31.58
N GLN A 588 -5.33 52.84 31.18
CA GLN A 588 -4.91 52.52 29.83
C GLN A 588 -6.14 52.40 28.93
N ILE A 589 -6.20 53.22 27.89
CA ILE A 589 -7.29 53.23 26.91
C ILE A 589 -6.75 52.66 25.61
N ILE A 590 -7.35 51.57 25.13
CA ILE A 590 -6.98 50.91 23.88
C ILE A 590 -8.10 51.13 22.88
N VAL A 591 -7.76 51.76 21.76
CA VAL A 591 -8.71 52.08 20.68
C VAL A 591 -8.47 51.13 19.52
N PHE A 592 -9.50 50.37 19.15
CA PHE A 592 -9.51 49.49 17.99
C PHE A 592 -10.21 50.17 16.83
N THR A 593 -9.49 50.38 15.73
CA THR A 593 -10.07 50.95 14.52
C THR A 593 -10.49 49.83 13.57
N GLY A 594 -11.71 49.90 13.04
CA GLY A 594 -12.27 48.85 12.17
C GLY A 594 -11.44 48.57 10.91
N GLN A 595 -11.58 47.36 10.36
CA GLN A 595 -10.86 46.92 9.16
C GLN A 595 -11.55 47.30 7.82
N ARG A 596 -12.78 47.83 7.84
CA ARG A 596 -13.49 48.22 6.61
C ARG A 596 -12.79 49.40 5.92
N ALA A 597 -13.00 49.55 4.62
CA ALA A 597 -12.51 50.73 3.89
C ALA A 597 -13.02 52.01 4.58
N ASN A 598 -12.16 53.04 4.65
CA ASN A 598 -12.46 54.34 5.29
C ASN A 598 -12.82 54.28 6.79
N SER A 599 -12.44 53.22 7.51
CA SER A 599 -12.67 53.13 8.97
C SER A 599 -11.65 53.91 9.82
N GLY A 600 -10.53 54.35 9.23
CA GLY A 600 -9.57 55.21 9.93
C GLY A 600 -9.91 56.70 9.80
N THR A 601 -9.39 57.53 10.71
CA THR A 601 -9.62 58.98 10.72
C THR A 601 -8.34 59.77 10.96
N GLN A 602 -8.27 60.97 10.38
CA GLN A 602 -7.21 61.96 10.67
C GLN A 602 -7.73 63.12 11.54
N SER A 603 -9.02 63.09 11.91
CA SER A 603 -9.63 64.11 12.76
C SER A 603 -9.13 63.99 14.20
N LYS A 604 -9.13 65.11 14.93
CA LYS A 604 -8.91 65.10 16.37
C LYS A 604 -10.13 64.52 17.06
N VAL A 605 -9.96 63.41 17.77
CA VAL A 605 -11.04 62.73 18.49
C VAL A 605 -10.96 63.11 19.96
N HIS A 606 -12.10 63.54 20.49
CA HIS A 606 -12.28 63.93 21.87
C HIS A 606 -13.29 63.00 22.54
N PHE A 607 -13.13 62.75 23.83
CA PHE A 607 -14.06 61.93 24.60
C PHE A 607 -14.21 62.45 26.03
N ILE A 608 -15.28 62.03 26.69
CA ILE A 608 -15.55 62.23 28.11
C ILE A 608 -15.76 60.84 28.70
N LEU A 609 -15.10 60.52 29.81
CA LEU A 609 -15.33 59.28 30.54
C LEU A 609 -16.23 59.57 31.73
N SER A 610 -17.40 58.95 31.77
CA SER A 610 -18.37 59.08 32.86
C SER A 610 -18.31 57.85 33.76
N SER A 611 -18.34 58.07 35.08
CA SER A 611 -18.43 57.06 36.13
C SER A 611 -19.64 57.35 37.03
N ASP A 612 -19.98 56.44 37.94
CA ASP A 612 -21.10 56.60 38.87
C ASP A 612 -20.92 57.81 39.81
N ASN A 613 -19.67 58.22 40.08
CA ASN A 613 -19.34 59.30 41.00
C ASN A 613 -19.08 60.66 40.32
N ASP A 614 -18.52 60.67 39.09
CA ASP A 614 -18.13 61.89 38.39
C ASP A 614 -17.80 61.63 36.90
N GLU A 615 -17.59 62.69 36.13
CA GLU A 615 -17.13 62.65 34.74
C GLU A 615 -15.78 63.34 34.55
N THR A 616 -14.98 62.87 33.60
CA THR A 616 -13.73 63.55 33.25
C THR A 616 -13.98 64.84 32.45
N ARG A 617 -13.04 65.78 32.48
CA ARG A 617 -12.96 66.83 31.44
C ARG A 617 -12.85 66.24 30.04
N VAL A 618 -13.07 67.05 29.00
CA VAL A 618 -12.87 66.64 27.61
C VAL A 618 -11.41 66.22 27.39
N ARG A 619 -11.22 64.92 27.14
CA ARG A 619 -9.93 64.29 26.86
C ARG A 619 -9.69 64.23 25.36
N THR A 620 -8.42 64.26 24.94
CA THR A 620 -8.06 64.30 23.52
C THR A 620 -7.08 63.20 23.17
N PHE A 621 -7.44 62.30 22.24
CA PHE A 621 -6.47 61.36 21.68
C PHE A 621 -5.47 62.11 20.79
N SER A 622 -4.18 62.05 21.17
CA SER A 622 -3.11 62.68 20.42
C SER A 622 -1.79 61.94 20.62
N ASP A 623 -0.98 61.89 19.57
CA ASP A 623 0.37 61.35 19.61
C ASP A 623 1.28 62.20 18.70
N PRO A 624 2.41 62.73 19.22
CA PRO A 624 3.31 63.58 18.44
C PRO A 624 4.24 62.80 17.51
N HIS A 625 4.43 61.49 17.72
CA HIS A 625 5.43 60.68 17.03
C HIS A 625 4.82 59.72 16.00
N ARG A 626 3.66 59.14 16.28
CA ARG A 626 2.97 58.21 15.36
C ARG A 626 1.60 58.72 14.93
N LYS A 627 1.18 58.30 13.74
CA LYS A 627 -0.16 58.54 13.22
C LYS A 627 -1.14 57.54 13.86
N ILE A 628 -2.04 58.03 14.69
CA ILE A 628 -3.08 57.25 15.39
C ILE A 628 -4.36 57.08 14.55
N LEU A 629 -5.24 56.18 14.98
CA LEU A 629 -6.58 55.91 14.45
C LEU A 629 -6.59 55.50 12.96
N GLN A 630 -5.57 54.74 12.55
CA GLN A 630 -5.47 54.19 11.21
C GLN A 630 -6.40 52.98 11.05
N ARG A 631 -6.87 52.73 9.82
CA ARG A 631 -7.67 51.55 9.48
C ARG A 631 -6.99 50.26 9.98
N GLY A 632 -7.72 49.44 10.72
CA GLY A 632 -7.21 48.19 11.31
C GLY A 632 -6.11 48.39 12.35
N GLY A 633 -5.90 49.62 12.84
CA GLY A 633 -4.91 49.95 13.84
C GLY A 633 -5.39 49.75 15.27
N VAL A 634 -4.43 49.52 16.17
CA VAL A 634 -4.63 49.45 17.62
C VAL A 634 -3.74 50.50 18.25
N ASP A 635 -4.34 51.51 18.86
CA ASP A 635 -3.63 52.62 19.49
C ASP A 635 -3.89 52.59 21.00
N SER A 636 -2.81 52.63 21.79
CA SER A 636 -2.88 52.58 23.26
C SER A 636 -2.47 53.92 23.86
N PHE A 637 -3.29 54.43 24.78
CA PHE A 637 -3.08 55.70 25.48
C PHE A 637 -3.12 55.53 27.00
N ILE A 638 -2.43 56.39 27.74
CA ILE A 638 -2.56 56.50 29.20
C ILE A 638 -3.26 57.81 29.54
N MET A 639 -4.35 57.74 30.30
CA MET A 639 -5.07 58.87 30.85
C MET A 639 -4.86 58.93 32.37
N SER A 640 -4.58 60.11 32.91
CA SER A 640 -4.54 60.36 34.35
C SER A 640 -5.76 61.15 34.81
N VAL A 641 -6.28 60.84 35.99
CA VAL A 641 -7.37 61.57 36.66
C VAL A 641 -7.08 61.76 38.16
N PRO A 642 -7.55 62.86 38.77
CA PRO A 642 -7.34 63.18 40.18
C PRO A 642 -7.70 62.06 41.15
#